data_AF-A0A1V6DDC6-F1
#
_entry.id   AF-A0A1V6DDC6-F1
#
_cell.length_a   1.000
_cell.length_b   1.000
_cell.length_c   1.000
_cell.angle_alpha   90.00
_cell.angle_beta   90.00
_cell.angle_gamma   90.00
#
_symmetry.space_group_name_H-M   'P 1'
#
loop_
_entity.id
_entity.type
_entity.pdbx_description
1 polymer ?
#
loop_
_entity_poly.entity_id
_entity_poly.type
_entity_poly.pdbx_seq_one_letter_code
_entity_poly.pdbx_strand_id
1 'polypeptide(L)'
;MRRQYVVGLVVLAVAAALGADTIYTSDGVFEGTCTEQGDTVRIQTTGGQTVEMPKSKVLHVVRSSPAEPAKPEPPQKPATLPNRPTIFDHPTKPTTPTPQTAPATPATPSTPVVPATPATPAAPATPPKPAPATPAASAPLPQVELPLTIVPRAFTIESADVPEAVVFFLMRGISGQSADLVSMRQQLQVFLGYCHDQKRRSGTQWIGPADFVRHRQKFTEMLDEAKRAEQEARQLLTMPQYETRRVRDPRTGRYYNQRVQVTRRPSKQEEERLPAAAAAKLQQAAKTWPDPTLRSFLMGLSEYKAHNWGTAEECLRRACTDAPRVAGFWQAYGLVLLETKGYERAMQAFMQALRLQPDSTDAAAVFDDAYKKIPGSLVTQPTFEPARQMRQQYANVPKGYAGSGRNTSTTWLMPGRSWRVQDNTLPVPSFDRLTFRQAVGVPVGQHTLLVDESILKDAAEIFVKVGENVYLPAVGRPSTSYGGKSLGLAPIAVQEALFKPVVPDEPQAAGYYGQPKPQAAKELVKGAGVTVLAANFLEIMGSQVREVRGYVDSVDASGVPALNVNLMPGESASPVLDDKGQLAGFLAGRTNVTLENGGPGGFIPMRDLSSFLDQARRSAGSVSVYSRVKRDVPPVAAPATHFIVVATIPETFK
;
A
#
# COMPACT_ATOMS: atom_id res chain seq x y z
N MET A 1 14.11 72.01 21.55
CA MET A 1 14.87 72.94 20.68
C MET A 1 14.44 72.75 19.23
N ARG A 2 14.57 73.78 18.37
CA ARG A 2 14.32 73.73 16.90
C ARG A 2 15.37 72.81 16.22
N ARG A 3 15.28 72.28 14.98
CA ARG A 3 14.51 72.52 13.73
C ARG A 3 14.23 71.14 13.07
N GLN A 4 13.17 70.80 12.33
CA GLN A 4 12.61 71.33 11.06
C GLN A 4 13.59 71.43 9.86
N TYR A 5 13.48 70.50 8.91
CA TYR A 5 13.20 70.81 7.48
C TYR A 5 12.60 69.57 6.78
N VAL A 6 12.26 69.67 5.47
CA VAL A 6 10.97 69.18 4.95
C VAL A 6 10.99 68.89 3.43
N VAL A 7 10.09 68.01 2.93
CA VAL A 7 9.88 67.50 1.53
C VAL A 7 10.85 66.34 1.14
N GLY A 8 10.43 65.29 0.41
CA GLY A 8 9.16 65.05 -0.30
C GLY A 8 8.80 63.59 -0.62
N LEU A 9 7.72 63.43 -1.39
CA LEU A 9 6.97 62.20 -1.65
C LEU A 9 7.23 61.69 -3.09
N VAL A 10 6.78 60.46 -3.40
CA VAL A 10 6.68 59.80 -4.73
C VAL A 10 7.84 58.86 -5.12
N VAL A 11 7.66 57.58 -4.75
CA VAL A 11 7.68 56.38 -5.62
C VAL A 11 8.64 56.36 -6.83
N LEU A 12 9.61 55.41 -6.84
CA LEU A 12 9.64 54.35 -7.86
C LEU A 12 10.47 53.12 -7.45
N ALA A 13 10.07 51.98 -7.99
CA ALA A 13 10.42 50.61 -7.62
C ALA A 13 11.89 50.18 -7.84
N VAL A 14 12.41 49.38 -6.89
CA VAL A 14 13.12 48.11 -7.19
C VAL A 14 12.69 47.02 -6.19
N ALA A 15 11.38 46.74 -6.12
CA ALA A 15 10.90 45.42 -5.69
C ALA A 15 10.89 44.51 -6.94
N ALA A 16 12.07 44.29 -7.52
CA ALA A 16 12.23 43.38 -8.65
C ALA A 16 12.05 41.95 -8.15
N ALA A 17 11.29 41.15 -8.91
CA ALA A 17 10.92 39.79 -8.52
C ALA A 17 12.14 38.90 -8.26
N LEU A 18 12.48 38.71 -6.99
CA LEU A 18 13.28 37.61 -6.48
C LEU A 18 12.30 36.71 -5.73
N GLY A 19 12.18 35.45 -6.16
CA GLY A 19 11.33 34.51 -5.44
C GLY A 19 11.92 34.25 -4.04
N ALA A 20 11.05 33.92 -3.09
CA ALA A 20 11.49 33.43 -1.79
C ALA A 20 12.08 32.03 -1.97
N ASP A 21 13.25 31.78 -1.39
CA ASP A 21 13.80 30.44 -1.32
C ASP A 21 13.11 29.66 -0.19
N THR A 22 12.90 28.36 -0.38
CA THR A 22 12.40 27.47 0.67
C THR A 22 13.58 26.79 1.36
N ILE A 23 13.76 27.10 2.65
CA ILE A 23 14.93 26.74 3.43
C ILE A 23 14.51 25.71 4.49
N TYR A 24 14.99 24.49 4.33
CA TYR A 24 14.71 23.36 5.22
C TYR A 24 15.82 23.26 6.26
N THR A 25 15.44 23.28 7.54
CA THR A 25 16.38 23.19 8.67
C THR A 25 15.94 22.08 9.62
N SER A 26 16.80 21.70 10.57
CA SER A 26 16.44 20.72 11.62
C SER A 26 15.27 21.18 12.51
N ASP A 27 15.00 22.49 12.53
CA ASP A 27 14.09 23.13 13.48
C ASP A 27 12.78 23.59 12.80
N GLY A 28 12.69 23.52 11.46
CA GLY A 28 11.50 23.91 10.70
C GLY A 28 11.79 24.22 9.23
N VAL A 29 10.78 24.77 8.55
CA VAL A 29 10.90 25.27 7.17
C VAL A 29 10.65 26.77 7.17
N PHE A 30 11.53 27.52 6.51
CA PHE A 30 11.45 28.97 6.38
C PHE A 30 11.34 29.36 4.91
N GLU A 31 10.46 30.32 4.60
CA GLU A 31 10.40 30.95 3.28
C GLU A 31 11.01 32.35 3.35
N GLY A 32 11.98 32.63 2.49
CA GLY A 32 12.67 33.92 2.47
C GLY A 32 14.04 33.87 1.80
N THR A 33 14.90 34.86 2.05
CA THR A 33 16.26 34.90 1.51
C THR A 33 17.27 34.33 2.49
N CYS A 34 18.13 33.43 2.00
CA CYS A 34 19.18 32.78 2.77
C CYS A 34 20.54 33.42 2.50
N THR A 35 21.23 33.88 3.55
CA THR A 35 22.59 34.46 3.46
C THR A 35 23.54 33.77 4.43
N GLU A 36 24.63 33.21 3.92
CA GLU A 36 25.68 32.60 4.73
C GLU A 36 26.67 33.67 5.23
N GLN A 37 27.05 33.60 6.52
CA GLN A 37 28.03 34.49 7.15
C GLN A 37 29.01 33.65 7.98
N GLY A 38 30.02 33.08 7.32
CA GLY A 38 30.95 32.16 7.97
C GLY A 38 30.28 30.83 8.30
N ASP A 39 30.27 30.45 9.58
CA ASP A 39 29.69 29.18 10.06
C ASP A 39 28.21 29.32 10.51
N THR A 40 27.64 30.53 10.40
CA THR A 40 26.21 30.78 10.62
C THR A 40 25.50 31.18 9.33
N VAL A 41 24.19 30.94 9.32
CA VAL A 41 23.28 31.25 8.23
C VAL A 41 22.19 32.17 8.78
N ARG A 42 22.02 33.32 8.12
CA ARG A 42 20.95 34.29 8.38
C ARG A 42 19.86 34.13 7.33
N ILE A 43 18.66 33.82 7.79
CA ILE A 43 17.43 33.71 6.99
C ILE A 43 16.59 34.96 7.24
N GLN A 44 16.28 35.73 6.21
CA GLN A 44 15.28 36.80 6.28
C GLN A 44 13.97 36.27 5.69
N THR A 45 12.97 36.03 6.54
CA THR A 45 11.69 35.47 6.09
C THR A 45 10.86 36.46 5.30
N THR A 46 9.97 35.98 4.45
CA THR A 46 9.00 36.81 3.70
C THR A 46 8.10 37.65 4.63
N GLY A 47 7.94 37.23 5.89
CA GLY A 47 7.25 38.00 6.95
C GLY A 47 8.11 39.06 7.65
N GLY A 48 9.34 39.32 7.18
CA GLY A 48 10.24 40.35 7.71
C GLY A 48 11.00 39.96 8.98
N GLN A 49 10.90 38.71 9.46
CA GLN A 49 11.67 38.23 10.61
C GLN A 49 13.05 37.75 10.16
N THR A 50 14.08 38.05 10.96
CA THR A 50 15.44 37.55 10.72
C THR A 50 15.76 36.44 11.72
N VAL A 51 16.15 35.26 11.23
CA VAL A 51 16.50 34.08 12.03
C VAL A 51 17.94 33.70 11.73
N GLU A 52 18.77 33.53 12.76
CA GLU A 52 20.17 33.12 12.64
C GLU A 52 20.37 31.73 13.27
N MET A 53 21.11 30.87 12.58
CA MET A 53 21.41 29.51 13.06
C MET A 53 22.74 28.97 12.50
N PRO A 54 23.35 27.94 13.11
CA PRO A 54 24.56 27.31 12.59
C PRO A 54 24.31 26.68 11.22
N LYS A 55 25.30 26.71 10.32
CA LYS A 55 25.19 26.13 8.97
C LYS A 55 24.87 24.63 8.99
N SER A 56 25.35 23.90 10.01
CA SER A 56 25.05 22.49 10.25
C SER A 56 23.56 22.17 10.48
N LYS A 57 22.72 23.16 10.82
CA LYS A 57 21.27 22.99 10.93
C LYS A 57 20.51 23.14 9.62
N VAL A 58 21.14 23.69 8.57
CA VAL A 58 20.50 23.88 7.27
C VAL A 58 20.65 22.60 6.44
N LEU A 59 19.53 21.90 6.23
CA LEU A 59 19.50 20.60 5.57
C LEU A 59 19.44 20.75 4.04
N HIS A 60 18.67 21.71 3.54
CA HIS A 60 18.51 21.96 2.12
C HIS A 60 17.98 23.37 1.84
N VAL A 61 18.44 24.01 0.76
CA VAL A 61 17.89 25.30 0.28
C VAL A 61 17.38 25.09 -1.14
N VAL A 62 16.06 25.15 -1.33
CA VAL A 62 15.44 25.17 -2.66
C VAL A 62 15.45 26.61 -3.15
N ARG A 63 16.39 26.93 -4.05
CA ARG A 63 16.46 28.27 -4.64
C ARG A 63 15.42 28.45 -5.72
N SER A 64 14.72 29.58 -5.68
CA SER A 64 13.78 29.96 -6.73
C SER A 64 14.51 30.64 -7.90
N SER A 65 14.29 30.14 -9.12
CA SER A 65 14.80 30.80 -10.33
C SER A 65 13.83 31.91 -10.76
N PRO A 66 14.31 33.10 -11.16
CA PRO A 66 13.46 34.14 -11.72
C PRO A 66 12.84 33.68 -13.05
N ALA A 67 11.57 34.04 -13.28
CA ALA A 67 10.85 33.66 -14.47
C ALA A 67 11.42 34.36 -15.73
N GLU A 68 11.60 33.58 -16.81
CA GLU A 68 12.02 34.11 -18.11
C GLU A 68 10.87 34.94 -18.74
N PRO A 69 11.12 36.17 -19.21
CA PRO A 69 10.05 37.06 -19.69
C PRO A 69 9.44 36.57 -21.00
N ALA A 70 8.10 36.56 -21.05
CA ALA A 70 7.33 36.07 -22.20
C ALA A 70 7.60 36.88 -23.48
N LYS A 71 7.74 36.17 -24.61
CA LYS A 71 7.84 36.77 -25.96
C LYS A 71 6.51 37.40 -26.39
N PRO A 72 6.51 38.61 -26.99
CA PRO A 72 5.28 39.26 -27.44
C PRO A 72 4.65 38.56 -28.66
N GLU A 73 3.33 38.53 -28.68
CA GLU A 73 2.48 37.90 -29.69
C GLU A 73 2.36 38.79 -30.96
N PRO A 74 2.35 38.23 -32.18
CA PRO A 74 2.26 39.01 -33.41
C PRO A 74 0.83 39.51 -33.70
N PRO A 75 0.65 40.68 -34.34
CA PRO A 75 -0.65 41.33 -34.47
C PRO A 75 -1.59 40.66 -35.49
N GLN A 76 -2.89 40.65 -35.17
CA GLN A 76 -3.96 40.18 -36.05
C GLN A 76 -4.13 41.10 -37.28
N LYS A 77 -4.43 40.50 -38.44
CA LYS A 77 -4.86 41.22 -39.66
C LYS A 77 -6.38 41.12 -39.87
N PRO A 78 -7.05 42.19 -40.34
CA PRO A 78 -8.48 42.18 -40.65
C PRO A 78 -8.79 41.51 -42.00
N ALA A 79 -10.08 41.18 -42.21
CA ALA A 79 -10.56 40.27 -43.26
C ALA A 79 -10.83 40.94 -44.62
N THR A 80 -10.68 40.18 -45.72
CA THR A 80 -11.75 39.90 -46.73
C THR A 80 -11.27 38.95 -47.86
N LEU A 81 -12.24 38.31 -48.54
CA LEU A 81 -12.13 37.35 -49.67
C LEU A 81 -12.07 38.09 -51.05
N PRO A 82 -12.07 37.41 -52.22
CA PRO A 82 -11.29 36.25 -52.69
C PRO A 82 -10.68 36.45 -54.11
N ASN A 83 -9.68 35.66 -54.53
CA ASN A 83 -9.66 35.04 -55.89
C ASN A 83 -8.51 34.04 -56.15
N ARG A 84 -8.79 33.13 -57.11
CA ARG A 84 -7.91 32.15 -57.79
C ARG A 84 -7.29 32.81 -59.06
N PRO A 85 -6.44 32.14 -59.89
CA PRO A 85 -5.64 30.90 -59.72
C PRO A 85 -4.19 31.03 -60.27
N THR A 86 -3.47 29.90 -60.44
CA THR A 86 -2.38 29.65 -61.44
C THR A 86 -1.03 30.40 -61.27
N ILE A 87 0.16 29.95 -61.75
CA ILE A 87 0.65 28.78 -62.52
C ILE A 87 2.18 28.64 -62.25
N PHE A 88 2.74 27.42 -62.09
CA PHE A 88 4.14 26.97 -62.34
C PHE A 88 5.31 27.77 -61.67
N ASP A 89 6.57 27.32 -61.54
CA ASP A 89 7.28 26.14 -62.01
C ASP A 89 8.42 25.70 -61.05
N HIS A 90 8.94 24.48 -61.24
CA HIS A 90 10.22 23.98 -60.70
C HIS A 90 11.31 24.07 -61.82
N PRO A 91 12.56 23.56 -61.66
CA PRO A 91 13.51 23.49 -60.53
C PRO A 91 14.89 24.09 -60.92
N THR A 92 15.96 23.91 -60.12
CA THR A 92 17.27 23.35 -60.58
C THR A 92 18.27 23.14 -59.42
N LYS A 93 19.39 22.44 -59.70
CA LYS A 93 20.27 21.72 -58.74
C LYS A 93 21.77 22.21 -58.88
N PRO A 94 22.84 21.46 -58.52
CA PRO A 94 23.82 21.86 -57.49
C PRO A 94 25.28 22.06 -58.00
N THR A 95 26.22 22.46 -57.11
CA THR A 95 27.67 22.18 -57.27
C THR A 95 28.48 22.20 -55.96
N THR A 96 29.54 21.39 -55.93
CA THR A 96 30.68 21.23 -54.99
C THR A 96 31.97 21.05 -55.86
N PRO A 97 33.25 20.97 -55.41
CA PRO A 97 33.85 20.92 -54.05
C PRO A 97 35.17 21.76 -53.82
N THR A 98 35.98 21.35 -52.84
CA THR A 98 37.18 21.88 -52.13
C THR A 98 38.50 22.07 -52.92
N PRO A 99 39.58 22.68 -52.34
CA PRO A 99 40.71 21.88 -51.77
C PRO A 99 41.43 22.47 -50.50
N GLN A 100 42.57 21.85 -50.12
CA GLN A 100 43.23 21.81 -48.79
C GLN A 100 44.51 22.69 -48.63
N THR A 101 45.05 22.83 -47.40
CA THR A 101 46.52 22.84 -47.13
C THR A 101 46.92 22.50 -45.68
N ALA A 102 48.08 21.86 -45.52
CA ALA A 102 48.94 21.63 -44.32
C ALA A 102 50.41 21.46 -44.86
N PRO A 103 51.55 21.46 -44.10
CA PRO A 103 51.82 20.59 -42.93
C PRO A 103 52.87 21.10 -41.87
N ALA A 104 53.21 20.30 -40.84
CA ALA A 104 54.58 19.91 -40.40
C ALA A 104 54.72 19.44 -38.91
N THR A 105 55.65 18.51 -38.66
CA THR A 105 56.06 17.83 -37.39
C THR A 105 57.57 17.43 -37.54
N PRO A 106 58.28 16.65 -36.67
CA PRO A 106 58.17 16.29 -35.23
C PRO A 106 59.53 16.34 -34.43
N ALA A 107 59.55 15.96 -33.13
CA ALA A 107 60.72 15.34 -32.44
C ALA A 107 60.38 14.69 -31.07
N THR A 108 61.15 13.68 -30.65
CA THR A 108 61.11 12.87 -29.39
C THR A 108 62.57 12.46 -29.02
N PRO A 109 62.87 11.62 -27.99
CA PRO A 109 62.55 11.63 -26.54
C PRO A 109 63.81 11.46 -25.64
N SER A 110 63.69 11.39 -24.29
CA SER A 110 64.77 10.87 -23.41
C SER A 110 64.33 10.41 -22.01
N THR A 111 64.93 9.32 -21.51
CA THR A 111 64.82 8.66 -20.17
C THR A 111 66.22 8.58 -19.51
N PRO A 112 66.45 8.00 -18.31
CA PRO A 112 65.75 8.05 -17.00
C PRO A 112 66.73 8.41 -15.83
N VAL A 113 66.31 8.39 -14.56
CA VAL A 113 67.21 8.43 -13.37
C VAL A 113 66.76 7.44 -12.27
N VAL A 114 67.72 6.85 -11.53
CA VAL A 114 67.59 5.79 -10.50
C VAL A 114 68.11 6.28 -9.14
N PRO A 115 67.42 5.99 -8.02
CA PRO A 115 68.02 5.21 -6.91
C PRO A 115 66.95 4.37 -6.13
N ALA A 116 67.24 3.46 -5.19
CA ALA A 116 68.38 2.57 -4.90
C ALA A 116 67.87 1.44 -3.95
N THR A 117 68.50 0.26 -3.93
CA THR A 117 68.08 -0.93 -3.16
C THR A 117 68.48 -0.88 -1.68
N PRO A 118 67.76 -1.57 -0.77
CA PRO A 118 68.46 -2.53 0.09
C PRO A 118 67.75 -3.87 0.41
N ALA A 119 68.56 -4.93 0.42
CA ALA A 119 68.52 -6.19 1.20
C ALA A 119 67.31 -7.18 1.14
N THR A 120 67.65 -8.45 0.90
CA THR A 120 66.80 -9.66 0.94
C THR A 120 67.19 -10.56 2.13
N PRO A 121 66.23 -11.13 2.88
CA PRO A 121 66.03 -12.61 2.92
C PRO A 121 64.53 -13.01 3.06
N ALA A 122 64.02 -14.20 2.76
CA ALA A 122 64.50 -15.42 2.08
C ALA A 122 63.28 -16.16 1.44
N ALA A 123 63.52 -17.18 0.59
CA ALA A 123 62.48 -18.02 -0.03
C ALA A 123 61.96 -19.13 0.95
N PRO A 124 60.93 -19.98 0.65
CA PRO A 124 60.23 -20.18 -0.64
C PRO A 124 58.69 -20.43 -0.59
N ALA A 125 58.02 -20.38 -1.75
CA ALA A 125 56.98 -21.35 -2.19
C ALA A 125 56.46 -21.00 -3.61
N THR A 126 56.34 -21.99 -4.50
CA THR A 126 55.77 -21.82 -5.85
C THR A 126 54.24 -21.71 -5.80
N PRO A 127 53.63 -20.66 -6.38
CA PRO A 127 52.17 -20.56 -6.46
C PRO A 127 51.59 -21.46 -7.57
N PRO A 128 50.40 -22.05 -7.37
CA PRO A 128 49.76 -22.89 -8.38
C PRO A 128 49.14 -22.07 -9.53
N LYS A 129 48.97 -22.76 -10.66
CA LYS A 129 48.41 -22.27 -11.94
C LYS A 129 47.05 -21.56 -11.76
N PRO A 130 46.80 -20.42 -12.45
CA PRO A 130 45.54 -19.68 -12.30
C PRO A 130 44.31 -20.47 -12.78
N ALA A 131 43.26 -20.47 -11.97
CA ALA A 131 41.95 -20.98 -12.30
C ALA A 131 41.17 -19.96 -13.20
N PRO A 132 40.24 -20.42 -14.04
CA PRO A 132 39.46 -19.53 -14.91
C PRO A 132 38.57 -18.57 -14.10
N ALA A 133 38.40 -17.35 -14.61
CA ALA A 133 37.69 -16.28 -13.90
C ALA A 133 36.20 -16.61 -13.68
N THR A 134 35.79 -16.63 -12.41
CA THR A 134 34.39 -16.62 -12.00
C THR A 134 33.75 -15.28 -12.41
N PRO A 135 32.55 -15.27 -13.04
CA PRO A 135 31.85 -14.01 -13.29
C PRO A 135 31.49 -13.34 -11.96
N ALA A 136 31.67 -12.02 -11.90
CA ALA A 136 31.42 -11.24 -10.68
C ALA A 136 29.97 -11.43 -10.21
N ALA A 137 29.81 -11.95 -9.00
CA ALA A 137 28.51 -11.95 -8.34
C ALA A 137 28.11 -10.50 -8.04
N SER A 138 26.94 -10.08 -8.53
CA SER A 138 26.34 -8.81 -8.13
C SER A 138 26.27 -8.74 -6.61
N ALA A 139 26.68 -7.60 -6.04
CA ALA A 139 26.66 -7.41 -4.59
C ALA A 139 25.24 -7.68 -4.05
N PRO A 140 25.10 -8.45 -2.95
CA PRO A 140 23.79 -8.70 -2.35
C PRO A 140 23.20 -7.35 -1.90
N LEU A 141 21.97 -7.08 -2.32
CA LEU A 141 21.21 -5.93 -1.85
C LEU A 141 21.10 -5.98 -0.32
N PRO A 142 21.13 -4.83 0.38
CA PRO A 142 21.09 -4.79 1.84
C PRO A 142 19.85 -5.53 2.36
N GLN A 143 20.06 -6.38 3.37
CA GLN A 143 19.01 -7.18 4.00
C GLN A 143 18.05 -6.28 4.78
N VAL A 144 17.06 -5.73 4.08
CA VAL A 144 15.88 -5.14 4.71
C VAL A 144 14.97 -6.30 5.11
N GLU A 145 15.07 -6.71 6.37
CA GLU A 145 13.92 -7.31 7.05
C GLU A 145 12.77 -6.32 6.96
N LEU A 146 11.61 -6.76 6.50
CA LEU A 146 10.41 -5.94 6.48
C LEU A 146 10.01 -5.68 7.94
N PRO A 147 10.06 -4.44 8.45
CA PRO A 147 9.44 -4.15 9.73
C PRO A 147 7.94 -4.37 9.54
N LEU A 148 7.40 -5.40 10.21
CA LEU A 148 5.95 -5.56 10.36
C LEU A 148 5.33 -4.35 11.10
N THR A 149 6.18 -3.62 11.83
CA THR A 149 5.88 -2.35 12.50
C THR A 149 5.54 -1.26 11.49
N ILE A 150 4.24 -0.99 11.34
CA ILE A 150 3.72 0.19 10.64
C ILE A 150 4.28 1.43 11.34
N VAL A 151 5.16 2.19 10.68
CA VAL A 151 5.66 3.46 11.20
C VAL A 151 4.49 4.46 11.21
N PRO A 152 4.05 4.97 12.38
CA PRO A 152 2.93 5.89 12.44
C PRO A 152 3.32 7.22 11.78
N ARG A 153 2.68 7.53 10.65
CA ARG A 153 2.77 8.86 10.04
C ARG A 153 1.61 9.71 10.52
N ALA A 154 1.88 10.98 10.81
CA ALA A 154 0.82 11.96 11.02
C ALA A 154 0.02 12.12 9.72
N PHE A 155 -1.31 12.13 9.81
CA PHE A 155 -2.18 12.34 8.67
C PHE A 155 -2.01 13.77 8.11
N THR A 156 -1.88 13.87 6.79
CA THR A 156 -1.95 15.15 6.07
C THR A 156 -2.92 15.07 4.89
N ILE A 157 -3.44 16.20 4.42
CA ILE A 157 -4.36 16.26 3.27
C ILE A 157 -3.67 15.79 1.98
N GLU A 158 -2.34 15.93 1.88
CA GLU A 158 -1.52 15.42 0.78
C GLU A 158 -1.35 13.90 0.82
N SER A 159 -1.36 13.31 2.02
CA SER A 159 -1.38 11.85 2.19
C SER A 159 -2.76 11.24 1.95
N ALA A 160 -3.84 12.01 2.13
CA ALA A 160 -5.21 11.53 2.05
C ALA A 160 -5.53 10.98 0.66
N ASP A 161 -6.05 9.76 0.65
CA ASP A 161 -6.26 8.94 -0.54
C ASP A 161 -7.76 8.67 -0.82
N VAL A 162 -8.58 8.82 0.23
CA VAL A 162 -10.04 8.88 0.27
C VAL A 162 -10.50 10.27 0.76
N PRO A 163 -11.50 10.93 0.15
CA PRO A 163 -11.94 12.27 0.55
C PRO A 163 -12.57 12.30 1.95
N GLU A 164 -13.12 11.18 2.41
CA GLU A 164 -13.77 11.02 3.72
C GLU A 164 -12.82 11.38 4.87
N ALA A 165 -11.53 11.03 4.77
CA ALA A 165 -10.51 11.37 5.77
C ALA A 165 -10.27 12.89 5.87
N VAL A 166 -10.30 13.59 4.72
CA VAL A 166 -10.16 15.06 4.66
C VAL A 166 -11.41 15.74 5.25
N VAL A 167 -12.60 15.22 4.95
CA VAL A 167 -13.87 15.70 5.53
C VAL A 167 -13.83 15.62 7.06
N PHE A 168 -13.45 14.48 7.63
CA PHE A 168 -13.36 14.33 9.08
C PHE A 168 -12.30 15.26 9.71
N PHE A 169 -11.15 15.44 9.06
CA PHE A 169 -10.12 16.37 9.51
C PHE A 169 -10.61 17.83 9.54
N LEU A 170 -11.29 18.27 8.47
CA LEU A 170 -11.87 19.61 8.39
C LEU A 170 -13.00 19.82 9.41
N MET A 171 -13.87 18.82 9.63
CA MET A 171 -14.87 18.86 10.68
C MET A 171 -14.23 19.04 12.07
N ARG A 172 -13.16 18.29 12.40
CA ARG A 172 -12.42 18.46 13.67
C ARG A 172 -11.87 19.88 13.83
N GLY A 173 -11.29 20.45 12.78
CA GLY A 173 -10.77 21.83 12.80
C GLY A 173 -11.84 22.89 13.02
N ILE A 174 -13.03 22.70 12.45
CA ILE A 174 -14.18 23.61 12.63
C ILE A 174 -14.74 23.50 14.06
N SER A 175 -14.91 22.28 14.59
CA SER A 175 -15.36 22.09 15.99
C SER A 175 -14.37 22.68 17.01
N GLY A 176 -13.07 22.65 16.69
CA GLY A 176 -11.99 23.18 17.53
C GLY A 176 -11.79 24.71 17.49
N GLN A 177 -12.68 25.48 16.83
CA GLN A 177 -12.59 26.94 16.72
C GLN A 177 -11.25 27.45 16.14
N SER A 178 -10.82 26.88 15.01
CA SER A 178 -9.62 27.35 14.29
C SER A 178 -9.74 28.82 13.83
N ALA A 179 -8.60 29.47 13.56
CA ALA A 179 -8.58 30.87 13.13
C ALA A 179 -9.16 31.10 11.71
N ASP A 180 -9.28 30.06 10.88
CA ASP A 180 -9.71 30.14 9.48
C ASP A 180 -10.95 29.26 9.19
N LEU A 181 -12.02 29.51 9.96
CA LEU A 181 -13.29 28.79 9.81
C LEU A 181 -13.92 28.95 8.43
N VAL A 182 -13.68 30.05 7.73
CA VAL A 182 -14.29 30.32 6.41
C VAL A 182 -13.66 29.46 5.34
N SER A 183 -12.32 29.42 5.24
CA SER A 183 -11.61 28.54 4.30
C SER A 183 -11.90 27.07 4.59
N MET A 184 -11.87 26.65 5.87
CA MET A 184 -12.17 25.27 6.24
C MET A 184 -13.60 24.86 5.85
N ARG A 185 -14.60 25.75 6.00
CA ARG A 185 -15.97 25.48 5.56
C ARG A 185 -16.10 25.39 4.04
N GLN A 186 -15.37 26.22 3.28
CA GLN A 186 -15.34 26.14 1.81
C GLN A 186 -14.69 24.83 1.34
N GLN A 187 -13.53 24.47 1.90
CA GLN A 187 -12.86 23.19 1.62
C GLN A 187 -13.75 22.00 1.97
N LEU A 188 -14.46 22.05 3.11
CA LEU A 188 -15.38 21.00 3.53
C LEU A 188 -16.46 20.74 2.49
N GLN A 189 -17.06 21.78 1.89
CA GLN A 189 -18.06 21.61 0.82
C GLN A 189 -17.45 20.96 -0.44
N VAL A 190 -16.22 21.32 -0.82
CA VAL A 190 -15.53 20.69 -1.96
C VAL A 190 -15.31 19.19 -1.72
N PHE A 191 -14.79 18.83 -0.54
CA PHE A 191 -14.51 17.42 -0.22
C PHE A 191 -15.79 16.60 0.05
N LEU A 192 -16.87 17.20 0.55
CA LEU A 192 -18.19 16.56 0.59
C LEU A 192 -18.71 16.23 -0.81
N GLY A 193 -18.51 17.14 -1.79
CA GLY A 193 -18.75 16.85 -3.20
C GLY A 193 -17.91 15.68 -3.72
N TYR A 194 -16.65 15.56 -3.30
CA TYR A 194 -15.79 14.42 -3.69
C TYR A 194 -16.24 13.10 -3.05
N CYS A 195 -16.75 13.11 -1.82
CA CYS A 195 -17.39 11.94 -1.19
C CYS A 195 -18.67 11.53 -1.95
N HIS A 196 -19.52 12.50 -2.30
CA HIS A 196 -20.74 12.26 -3.10
C HIS A 196 -20.41 11.62 -4.45
N ASP A 197 -19.42 12.17 -5.16
CA ASP A 197 -18.96 11.69 -6.47
C ASP A 197 -18.14 10.39 -6.38
N GLN A 198 -17.96 9.82 -5.18
CA GLN A 198 -17.14 8.64 -4.90
C GLN A 198 -15.70 8.75 -5.45
N LYS A 199 -15.13 9.95 -5.42
CA LYS A 199 -13.78 10.19 -5.91
C LYS A 199 -12.75 9.52 -5.01
N ARG A 200 -11.63 9.15 -5.61
CA ARG A 200 -10.46 8.58 -4.94
C ARG A 200 -9.20 9.18 -5.53
N ARG A 201 -8.14 9.29 -4.72
CA ARG A 201 -6.87 9.82 -5.19
C ARG A 201 -6.07 8.75 -5.94
N SER A 202 -5.52 9.14 -7.08
CA SER A 202 -4.53 8.40 -7.85
C SER A 202 -3.39 9.37 -8.20
N GLY A 203 -2.24 9.20 -7.55
CA GLY A 203 -1.14 10.18 -7.62
C GLY A 203 -1.56 11.56 -7.11
N THR A 204 -1.53 12.56 -7.99
CA THR A 204 -1.90 13.96 -7.67
C THR A 204 -3.37 14.30 -7.96
N GLN A 205 -4.14 13.39 -8.56
CA GLN A 205 -5.50 13.68 -9.05
C GLN A 205 -6.57 12.92 -8.26
N TRP A 206 -7.73 13.56 -8.07
CA TRP A 206 -8.96 12.93 -7.59
C TRP A 206 -9.78 12.48 -8.80
N ILE A 207 -9.83 11.17 -9.03
CA ILE A 207 -10.52 10.55 -10.17
C ILE A 207 -11.83 9.90 -9.73
N GLY A 208 -12.81 9.84 -10.63
CA GLY A 208 -14.15 9.32 -10.34
C GLY A 208 -14.36 7.86 -10.77
N PRO A 209 -15.51 7.25 -10.45
CA PRO A 209 -15.84 5.87 -10.81
C PRO A 209 -15.63 5.54 -12.30
N ALA A 210 -16.04 6.44 -13.20
CA ALA A 210 -15.86 6.29 -14.65
C ALA A 210 -14.38 6.22 -15.08
N ASP A 211 -13.46 6.88 -14.35
CA ASP A 211 -12.03 6.76 -14.61
C ASP A 211 -11.51 5.37 -14.25
N PHE A 212 -11.90 4.84 -13.08
CA PHE A 212 -11.55 3.48 -12.68
C PHE A 212 -12.01 2.45 -13.71
N VAL A 213 -13.25 2.59 -14.23
CA VAL A 213 -13.76 1.73 -15.31
C VAL A 213 -12.92 1.85 -16.58
N ARG A 214 -12.57 3.06 -17.04
CA ARG A 214 -11.67 3.29 -18.19
C ARG A 214 -10.28 2.69 -17.98
N HIS A 215 -9.71 2.85 -16.79
CA HIS A 215 -8.42 2.27 -16.42
C HIS A 215 -8.47 0.73 -16.43
N ARG A 216 -9.55 0.12 -15.92
CA ARG A 216 -9.76 -1.34 -15.95
C ARG A 216 -9.88 -1.87 -17.37
N GLN A 217 -10.65 -1.19 -18.23
CA GLN A 217 -10.80 -1.53 -19.65
C GLN A 217 -9.44 -1.49 -20.37
N LYS A 218 -8.72 -0.38 -20.25
CA LYS A 218 -7.38 -0.22 -20.82
C LYS A 218 -6.39 -1.27 -20.31
N PHE A 219 -6.43 -1.59 -19.01
CA PHE A 219 -5.63 -2.68 -18.44
C PHE A 219 -5.94 -4.02 -19.13
N THR A 220 -7.22 -4.38 -19.28
CA THR A 220 -7.61 -5.64 -19.93
C THR A 220 -7.24 -5.69 -21.41
N GLU A 221 -7.40 -4.60 -22.15
CA GLU A 221 -6.98 -4.48 -23.56
C GLU A 221 -5.47 -4.74 -23.70
N MET A 222 -4.66 -4.11 -22.82
CA MET A 222 -3.21 -4.27 -22.82
C MET A 222 -2.76 -5.69 -22.41
N LEU A 223 -3.51 -6.40 -21.57
CA LEU A 223 -3.27 -7.82 -21.29
C LEU A 223 -3.56 -8.70 -22.51
N ASP A 224 -4.64 -8.45 -23.25
CA ASP A 224 -4.97 -9.22 -24.44
C ASP A 224 -4.00 -8.93 -25.59
N GLU A 225 -3.54 -7.69 -25.71
CA GLU A 225 -2.43 -7.30 -26.57
C GLU A 225 -1.09 -7.97 -26.21
N ALA A 226 -0.84 -8.24 -24.92
CA ALA A 226 0.34 -8.98 -24.47
C ALA A 226 0.24 -10.46 -24.86
N LYS A 227 -0.92 -11.08 -24.63
CA LYS A 227 -1.21 -12.48 -25.04
C LYS A 227 -1.10 -12.66 -26.55
N ARG A 228 -1.64 -11.73 -27.35
CA ARG A 228 -1.52 -11.77 -28.82
C ARG A 228 -0.06 -11.69 -29.26
N ALA A 229 0.71 -10.75 -28.71
CA ALA A 229 2.13 -10.62 -29.02
C ALA A 229 2.94 -11.88 -28.66
N GLU A 230 2.66 -12.51 -27.51
CA GLU A 230 3.27 -13.78 -27.11
C GLU A 230 2.89 -14.91 -28.09
N GLN A 231 1.61 -15.01 -28.47
CA GLN A 231 1.11 -16.03 -29.40
C GLN A 231 1.69 -15.87 -30.81
N GLU A 232 1.66 -14.66 -31.38
CA GLU A 232 2.24 -14.33 -32.68
C GLU A 232 3.73 -14.66 -32.73
N ALA A 233 4.49 -14.22 -31.71
CA ALA A 233 5.93 -14.45 -31.67
C ALA A 233 6.26 -15.95 -31.44
N ARG A 234 5.46 -16.69 -30.68
CA ARG A 234 5.56 -18.16 -30.56
C ARG A 234 5.19 -18.87 -31.86
N GLN A 235 4.20 -18.39 -32.61
CA GLN A 235 3.87 -18.89 -33.95
C GLN A 235 5.05 -18.70 -34.90
N LEU A 236 5.66 -17.51 -34.95
CA LEU A 236 6.84 -17.21 -35.77
C LEU A 236 8.02 -18.16 -35.49
N LEU A 237 8.27 -18.53 -34.23
CA LEU A 237 9.28 -19.54 -33.88
C LEU A 237 8.91 -20.97 -34.32
N THR A 238 7.62 -21.26 -34.50
CA THR A 238 7.10 -22.59 -34.87
C THR A 238 6.81 -22.72 -36.37
N MET A 239 6.86 -21.62 -37.13
CA MET A 239 6.56 -21.63 -38.57
C MET A 239 7.59 -22.48 -39.36
N PRO A 240 7.14 -23.39 -40.24
CA PRO A 240 8.04 -24.13 -41.11
C PRO A 240 8.70 -23.19 -42.12
N GLN A 241 10.02 -23.12 -42.08
CA GLN A 241 10.78 -22.39 -43.10
C GLN A 241 11.03 -23.29 -44.33
N TYR A 242 11.24 -22.68 -45.49
CA TYR A 242 11.46 -23.40 -46.74
C TYR A 242 12.76 -22.94 -47.40
N GLU A 243 13.71 -23.85 -47.55
CA GLU A 243 14.94 -23.62 -48.29
C GLU A 243 14.82 -24.12 -49.72
N THR A 244 15.54 -23.47 -50.65
CA THR A 244 15.66 -23.96 -52.02
C THR A 244 16.99 -24.68 -52.17
N ARG A 245 16.95 -26.01 -52.31
CA ARG A 245 18.15 -26.84 -52.52
C ARG A 245 18.29 -27.19 -53.99
N ARG A 246 19.49 -27.04 -54.55
CA ARG A 246 19.82 -27.59 -55.87
C ARG A 246 19.99 -29.10 -55.75
N VAL A 247 19.15 -29.85 -56.46
CA VAL A 247 19.16 -31.32 -56.52
C VAL A 247 19.49 -31.74 -57.94
N ARG A 248 20.34 -32.76 -58.09
CA ARG A 248 20.65 -33.37 -59.39
C ARG A 248 19.68 -34.50 -59.66
N ASP A 249 18.96 -34.45 -60.77
CA ASP A 249 18.12 -35.55 -61.25
C ASP A 249 19.02 -36.76 -61.61
N PRO A 250 18.83 -37.94 -60.98
CA PRO A 250 19.62 -39.14 -61.29
C PRO A 250 19.44 -39.65 -62.72
N ARG A 251 18.31 -39.37 -63.38
CA ARG A 251 17.97 -39.89 -64.71
C ARG A 251 18.44 -38.98 -65.83
N THR A 252 18.29 -37.66 -65.68
CA THR A 252 18.66 -36.67 -66.72
C THR A 252 19.99 -35.98 -66.46
N GLY A 253 20.57 -36.13 -65.26
CA GLY A 253 21.80 -35.49 -64.84
C GLY A 253 21.71 -33.97 -64.64
N ARG A 254 20.55 -33.35 -64.92
CA ARG A 254 20.31 -31.91 -64.80
C ARG A 254 20.07 -31.52 -63.34
N TYR A 255 20.43 -30.28 -63.01
CA TYR A 255 20.14 -29.70 -61.70
C TYR A 255 18.84 -28.91 -61.75
N TYR A 256 17.98 -29.13 -60.76
CA TYR A 256 16.77 -28.34 -60.54
C TYR A 256 16.70 -27.84 -59.08
N ASN A 257 15.87 -26.84 -58.86
CA ASN A 257 15.65 -26.26 -57.53
C ASN A 257 14.48 -26.97 -56.86
N GLN A 258 14.75 -27.70 -55.77
CA GLN A 258 13.71 -28.32 -54.94
C GLN A 258 13.48 -27.48 -53.69
N ARG A 259 12.22 -27.10 -53.44
CA ARG A 259 11.81 -26.46 -52.19
C ARG A 259 11.67 -27.54 -51.11
N VAL A 260 12.45 -27.41 -50.04
CA VAL A 260 12.50 -28.37 -48.92
C VAL A 260 12.07 -27.65 -47.64
N GLN A 261 11.18 -28.27 -46.88
CA GLN A 261 10.79 -27.77 -45.57
C GLN A 261 11.91 -28.02 -44.56
N VAL A 262 12.29 -26.98 -43.82
CA VAL A 262 13.33 -27.03 -42.80
C VAL A 262 12.74 -26.60 -41.46
N THR A 263 12.65 -27.54 -40.54
CA THR A 263 12.30 -27.29 -39.13
C THR A 263 13.52 -26.72 -38.41
N ARG A 264 13.66 -25.39 -38.44
CA ARG A 264 14.63 -24.68 -37.61
C ARG A 264 14.21 -24.80 -36.14
N ARG A 265 15.08 -25.35 -35.29
CA ARG A 265 14.91 -25.21 -33.84
C ARG A 265 15.27 -23.76 -33.46
N PRO A 266 14.42 -23.04 -32.69
CA PRO A 266 14.77 -21.71 -32.20
C PRO A 266 16.08 -21.73 -31.41
N SER A 267 16.83 -20.63 -31.45
CA SER A 267 17.94 -20.44 -30.52
C SER A 267 17.40 -20.08 -29.14
N LYS A 268 18.15 -20.43 -28.08
CA LYS A 268 17.81 -20.08 -26.69
C LYS A 268 17.54 -18.58 -26.51
N GLN A 269 18.28 -17.72 -27.24
CA GLN A 269 18.10 -16.27 -27.21
C GLN A 269 16.80 -15.80 -27.87
N GLU A 270 16.28 -16.52 -28.87
CA GLU A 270 14.96 -16.23 -29.46
C GLU A 270 13.83 -16.68 -28.53
N GLU A 271 13.97 -17.84 -27.89
CA GLU A 271 13.05 -18.33 -26.87
C GLU A 271 13.01 -17.38 -25.65
N GLU A 272 14.16 -16.84 -25.22
CA GLU A 272 14.27 -15.85 -24.13
C GLU A 272 13.77 -14.43 -24.52
N ARG A 273 13.71 -14.09 -25.81
CA ARG A 273 13.16 -12.80 -26.29
C ARG A 273 11.64 -12.75 -26.32
N LEU A 274 10.96 -13.90 -26.46
CA LEU A 274 9.50 -14.00 -26.40
C LEU A 274 8.92 -13.43 -25.08
N PRO A 275 9.33 -13.90 -23.88
CA PRO A 275 8.78 -13.39 -22.62
C PRO A 275 9.13 -11.91 -22.40
N ALA A 276 10.28 -11.42 -22.90
CA ALA A 276 10.68 -10.02 -22.72
C ALA A 276 9.71 -9.03 -23.40
N ALA A 277 9.26 -9.32 -24.63
CA ALA A 277 8.31 -8.46 -25.35
C ALA A 277 6.90 -8.49 -24.71
N ALA A 278 6.45 -9.66 -24.28
CA ALA A 278 5.19 -9.80 -23.55
C ALA A 278 5.25 -9.10 -22.20
N ALA A 279 6.33 -9.29 -21.43
CA ALA A 279 6.55 -8.66 -20.12
C ALA A 279 6.57 -7.13 -20.20
N ALA A 280 7.16 -6.55 -21.26
CA ALA A 280 7.10 -5.10 -21.48
C ALA A 280 5.66 -4.57 -21.61
N LYS A 281 4.77 -5.29 -22.32
CA LYS A 281 3.34 -4.95 -22.37
C LYS A 281 2.65 -5.15 -21.00
N LEU A 282 2.98 -6.21 -20.28
CA LEU A 282 2.46 -6.46 -18.91
C LEU A 282 2.88 -5.35 -17.92
N GLN A 283 4.12 -4.87 -17.98
CA GLN A 283 4.60 -3.72 -17.20
C GLN A 283 3.82 -2.45 -17.55
N GLN A 284 3.59 -2.18 -18.84
CA GLN A 284 2.80 -1.03 -19.26
C GLN A 284 1.36 -1.12 -18.77
N ALA A 285 0.73 -2.30 -18.85
CA ALA A 285 -0.60 -2.55 -18.31
C ALA A 285 -0.63 -2.27 -16.80
N ALA A 286 0.27 -2.89 -16.02
CA ALA A 286 0.39 -2.71 -14.58
C ALA A 286 0.51 -1.22 -14.19
N LYS A 287 1.30 -0.41 -14.91
CA LYS A 287 1.43 1.03 -14.66
C LYS A 287 0.12 1.81 -14.78
N THR A 288 -0.81 1.36 -15.62
CA THR A 288 -2.13 2.02 -15.77
C THR A 288 -3.08 1.77 -14.62
N TRP A 289 -2.81 0.81 -13.72
CA TRP A 289 -3.72 0.57 -12.60
C TRP A 289 -3.75 1.77 -11.64
N PRO A 290 -4.92 2.32 -11.27
CA PRO A 290 -4.99 3.59 -10.55
C PRO A 290 -4.60 3.49 -9.08
N ASP A 291 -5.00 2.42 -8.37
CA ASP A 291 -4.63 2.23 -6.97
C ASP A 291 -3.11 1.97 -6.81
N PRO A 292 -2.36 2.76 -6.01
CA PRO A 292 -0.91 2.63 -5.93
C PRO A 292 -0.42 1.30 -5.34
N THR A 293 -1.18 0.72 -4.41
CA THR A 293 -0.82 -0.53 -3.73
C THR A 293 -0.97 -1.72 -4.67
N LEU A 294 -2.14 -1.85 -5.32
CA LEU A 294 -2.39 -2.86 -6.34
C LEU A 294 -1.52 -2.65 -7.59
N ARG A 295 -1.22 -1.40 -7.97
CA ARG A 295 -0.25 -1.09 -9.03
C ARG A 295 1.14 -1.62 -8.68
N SER A 296 1.59 -1.46 -7.44
CA SER A 296 2.88 -2.00 -6.97
C SER A 296 2.90 -3.53 -7.00
N PHE A 297 1.81 -4.18 -6.59
CA PHE A 297 1.63 -5.63 -6.73
C PHE A 297 1.69 -6.10 -8.19
N LEU A 298 0.89 -5.50 -9.08
CA LEU A 298 0.84 -5.84 -10.51
C LEU A 298 2.19 -5.58 -11.20
N MET A 299 2.88 -4.50 -10.84
CA MET A 299 4.25 -4.22 -11.30
C MET A 299 5.20 -5.33 -10.86
N GLY A 300 5.18 -5.70 -9.57
CA GLY A 300 6.02 -6.79 -9.04
C GLY A 300 5.78 -8.13 -9.74
N LEU A 301 4.52 -8.46 -10.06
CA LEU A 301 4.20 -9.64 -10.86
C LEU A 301 4.68 -9.55 -12.32
N SER A 302 4.70 -8.35 -12.92
CA SER A 302 5.23 -8.14 -14.28
C SER A 302 6.76 -8.28 -14.32
N GLU A 303 7.46 -7.75 -13.32
CA GLU A 303 8.92 -7.89 -13.16
C GLU A 303 9.32 -9.34 -12.85
N TYR A 304 8.53 -10.06 -12.03
CA TYR A 304 8.72 -11.50 -11.78
C TYR A 304 8.66 -12.32 -13.07
N LYS A 305 7.67 -12.04 -13.95
CA LYS A 305 7.59 -12.67 -15.28
C LYS A 305 8.69 -12.24 -16.24
N ALA A 306 9.28 -11.06 -16.04
CA ALA A 306 10.46 -10.59 -16.77
C ALA A 306 11.78 -11.21 -16.26
N HIS A 307 11.75 -12.02 -15.19
CA HIS A 307 12.91 -12.51 -14.44
C HIS A 307 13.76 -11.40 -13.79
N ASN A 308 13.21 -10.19 -13.64
CA ASN A 308 13.85 -9.06 -12.99
C ASN A 308 13.63 -9.13 -11.46
N TRP A 309 14.27 -10.10 -10.81
CA TRP A 309 13.96 -10.43 -9.41
C TRP A 309 14.12 -9.26 -8.42
N GLY A 310 15.12 -8.38 -8.62
CA GLY A 310 15.37 -7.24 -7.73
C GLY A 310 14.28 -6.16 -7.78
N THR A 311 13.78 -5.82 -8.98
CA THR A 311 12.64 -4.87 -9.12
C THR A 311 11.33 -5.52 -8.69
N ALA A 312 11.17 -6.83 -8.92
CA ALA A 312 10.04 -7.60 -8.41
C ALA A 312 9.98 -7.61 -6.88
N GLU A 313 11.11 -7.89 -6.21
CA GLU A 313 11.21 -7.88 -4.74
C GLU A 313 10.84 -6.49 -4.20
N GLU A 314 11.42 -5.41 -4.73
CA GLU A 314 11.16 -4.05 -4.26
C GLU A 314 9.69 -3.62 -4.45
N CYS A 315 9.05 -3.95 -5.58
CA CYS A 315 7.65 -3.61 -5.81
C CYS A 315 6.70 -4.38 -4.87
N LEU A 316 6.97 -5.66 -4.62
CA LEU A 316 6.15 -6.49 -3.73
C LEU A 316 6.42 -6.16 -2.24
N ARG A 317 7.66 -5.84 -1.89
CA ARG A 317 8.05 -5.34 -0.56
C ARG A 317 7.27 -4.07 -0.19
N ARG A 318 7.08 -3.15 -1.14
CA ARG A 318 6.21 -1.97 -0.98
C ARG A 318 4.76 -2.37 -0.78
N ALA A 319 4.20 -3.23 -1.63
CA ALA A 319 2.81 -3.70 -1.47
C ALA A 319 2.56 -4.36 -0.09
N CYS A 320 3.50 -5.17 0.43
CA CYS A 320 3.44 -5.72 1.79
C CYS A 320 3.60 -4.67 2.89
N THR A 321 4.28 -3.56 2.64
CA THR A 321 4.44 -2.45 3.61
C THR A 321 3.19 -1.57 3.66
N ASP A 322 2.62 -1.24 2.49
CA ASP A 322 1.44 -0.39 2.36
C ASP A 322 0.15 -1.12 2.77
N ALA A 323 0.13 -2.46 2.67
CA ALA A 323 -1.02 -3.30 3.00
C ALA A 323 -0.60 -4.65 3.63
N PRO A 324 -0.09 -4.66 4.87
CA PRO A 324 0.53 -5.83 5.51
C PRO A 324 -0.44 -6.98 5.82
N ARG A 325 -1.75 -6.76 5.68
CA ARG A 325 -2.81 -7.76 5.95
C ARG A 325 -3.35 -8.44 4.68
N VAL A 326 -2.72 -8.24 3.52
CA VAL A 326 -3.13 -8.89 2.25
C VAL A 326 -2.27 -10.14 2.00
N ALA A 327 -2.86 -11.33 2.16
CA ALA A 327 -2.14 -12.60 2.01
C ALA A 327 -1.50 -12.79 0.62
N GLY A 328 -2.17 -12.34 -0.45
CA GLY A 328 -1.68 -12.44 -1.83
C GLY A 328 -0.39 -11.64 -2.10
N PHE A 329 -0.13 -10.57 -1.35
CA PHE A 329 1.10 -9.80 -1.48
C PHE A 329 2.28 -10.57 -0.85
N TRP A 330 2.07 -11.15 0.32
CA TRP A 330 3.04 -12.04 0.97
C TRP A 330 3.32 -13.31 0.15
N GLN A 331 2.30 -13.89 -0.48
CA GLN A 331 2.47 -14.99 -1.43
C GLN A 331 3.38 -14.61 -2.60
N ALA A 332 3.12 -13.47 -3.26
CA ALA A 332 3.93 -13.02 -4.39
C ALA A 332 5.37 -12.71 -3.96
N TYR A 333 5.54 -12.06 -2.82
CA TYR A 333 6.85 -11.75 -2.25
C TYR A 333 7.64 -13.03 -1.94
N GLY A 334 7.00 -14.03 -1.33
CA GLY A 334 7.57 -15.36 -1.11
C GLY A 334 7.97 -16.07 -2.41
N LEU A 335 7.22 -15.92 -3.50
CA LEU A 335 7.59 -16.49 -4.80
C LEU A 335 8.88 -15.88 -5.37
N VAL A 336 9.04 -14.55 -5.34
CA VAL A 336 10.32 -13.90 -5.75
C VAL A 336 11.48 -14.41 -4.91
N LEU A 337 11.29 -14.54 -3.59
CA LEU A 337 12.32 -14.99 -2.66
C LEU A 337 12.73 -16.46 -2.87
N LEU A 338 11.85 -17.31 -3.40
CA LEU A 338 12.24 -18.67 -3.80
C LEU A 338 13.15 -18.65 -5.03
N GLU A 339 12.86 -17.84 -6.04
CA GLU A 339 13.69 -17.72 -7.26
C GLU A 339 15.08 -17.14 -6.95
N THR A 340 15.17 -16.22 -5.99
CA THR A 340 16.46 -15.69 -5.49
C THR A 340 17.15 -16.59 -4.45
N LYS A 341 16.56 -17.76 -4.13
CA LYS A 341 17.04 -18.74 -3.13
C LYS A 341 17.10 -18.23 -1.68
N GLY A 342 16.39 -17.15 -1.37
CA GLY A 342 16.19 -16.62 -0.02
C GLY A 342 15.17 -17.45 0.78
N TYR A 343 15.37 -18.77 0.87
CA TYR A 343 14.38 -19.74 1.35
C TYR A 343 13.80 -19.44 2.74
N GLU A 344 14.59 -18.88 3.66
CA GLU A 344 14.16 -18.49 5.01
C GLU A 344 13.14 -17.34 4.96
N ARG A 345 13.51 -16.20 4.34
CA ARG A 345 12.60 -15.06 4.11
C ARG A 345 11.37 -15.49 3.30
N ALA A 346 11.54 -16.41 2.35
CA ALA A 346 10.43 -16.96 1.58
C ALA A 346 9.43 -17.69 2.49
N MET A 347 9.91 -18.57 3.38
CA MET A 347 9.04 -19.26 4.35
C MET A 347 8.36 -18.30 5.33
N GLN A 348 9.07 -17.28 5.84
CA GLN A 348 8.45 -16.25 6.67
C GLN A 348 7.27 -15.57 5.95
N ALA A 349 7.43 -15.24 4.66
CA ALA A 349 6.38 -14.66 3.83
C ALA A 349 5.19 -15.62 3.60
N PHE A 350 5.44 -16.89 3.23
CA PHE A 350 4.36 -17.87 3.04
C PHE A 350 3.64 -18.23 4.35
N MET A 351 4.36 -18.31 5.47
CA MET A 351 3.76 -18.46 6.80
C MET A 351 2.88 -17.27 7.15
N GLN A 352 3.26 -16.04 6.79
CA GLN A 352 2.43 -14.87 7.01
C GLN A 352 1.19 -14.86 6.11
N ALA A 353 1.30 -15.23 4.84
CA ALA A 353 0.14 -15.42 3.97
C ALA A 353 -0.85 -16.46 4.55
N LEU A 354 -0.33 -17.55 5.12
CA LEU A 354 -1.14 -18.59 5.77
C LEU A 354 -1.77 -18.11 7.09
N ARG A 355 -1.08 -17.31 7.91
CA ARG A 355 -1.65 -16.71 9.13
C ARG A 355 -2.77 -15.71 8.86
N LEU A 356 -2.72 -15.03 7.72
CA LEU A 356 -3.77 -14.08 7.30
C LEU A 356 -5.01 -14.80 6.76
N GLN A 357 -4.85 -15.95 6.09
CA GLN A 357 -5.96 -16.79 5.61
C GLN A 357 -5.84 -18.25 6.10
N PRO A 358 -5.92 -18.51 7.41
CA PRO A 358 -5.61 -19.84 7.93
C PRO A 358 -6.71 -20.87 7.66
N ASP A 359 -7.94 -20.41 7.41
CA ASP A 359 -9.06 -21.27 6.98
C ASP A 359 -9.11 -21.48 5.45
N SER A 360 -8.09 -21.01 4.71
CA SER A 360 -7.99 -21.17 3.26
C SER A 360 -7.19 -22.43 2.89
N THR A 361 -7.85 -23.38 2.24
CA THR A 361 -7.20 -24.56 1.67
C THR A 361 -6.24 -24.20 0.52
N ASP A 362 -6.49 -23.10 -0.19
CA ASP A 362 -5.56 -22.54 -1.18
C ASP A 362 -4.29 -22.03 -0.48
N ALA A 363 -4.40 -21.32 0.66
CA ALA A 363 -3.24 -20.83 1.40
C ALA A 363 -2.37 -21.97 1.95
N ALA A 364 -3.00 -23.00 2.51
CA ALA A 364 -2.31 -24.20 2.99
C ALA A 364 -1.57 -24.94 1.85
N ALA A 365 -2.20 -25.04 0.67
CA ALA A 365 -1.58 -25.65 -0.50
C ALA A 365 -0.40 -24.82 -1.04
N VAL A 366 -0.55 -23.50 -1.14
CA VAL A 366 0.52 -22.56 -1.54
C VAL A 366 1.73 -22.67 -0.60
N PHE A 367 1.50 -22.77 0.71
CA PHE A 367 2.56 -22.99 1.69
C PHE A 367 3.25 -24.35 1.52
N ASP A 368 2.50 -25.47 1.41
CA ASP A 368 3.08 -26.81 1.25
C ASP A 368 3.85 -26.96 -0.08
N ASP A 369 3.40 -26.33 -1.16
CA ASP A 369 4.10 -26.32 -2.46
C ASP A 369 5.36 -25.44 -2.44
N ALA A 370 5.33 -24.29 -1.76
CA ALA A 370 6.52 -23.49 -1.52
C ALA A 370 7.55 -24.23 -0.66
N TYR A 371 7.10 -24.91 0.40
CA TYR A 371 7.93 -25.70 1.30
C TYR A 371 8.65 -26.86 0.57
N LYS A 372 7.96 -27.56 -0.35
CA LYS A 372 8.56 -28.64 -1.17
C LYS A 372 9.69 -28.17 -2.08
N LYS A 373 9.71 -26.89 -2.48
CA LYS A 373 10.77 -26.32 -3.34
C LYS A 373 12.08 -26.07 -2.58
N ILE A 374 12.07 -26.14 -1.24
CA ILE A 374 13.26 -25.93 -0.42
C ILE A 374 14.14 -27.20 -0.43
N PRO A 375 15.46 -27.08 -0.65
CA PRO A 375 16.39 -28.20 -0.51
C PRO A 375 16.25 -28.91 0.85
N GLY A 376 16.09 -30.23 0.84
CA GLY A 376 15.86 -31.01 2.06
C GLY A 376 16.96 -30.90 3.13
N SER A 377 18.18 -30.54 2.72
CA SER A 377 19.31 -30.25 3.62
C SER A 377 19.19 -28.93 4.40
N LEU A 378 18.36 -27.98 3.92
CA LEU A 378 18.03 -26.75 4.66
C LEU A 378 16.84 -26.99 5.59
N VAL A 379 15.87 -27.79 5.17
CA VAL A 379 14.63 -28.08 5.90
C VAL A 379 14.87 -28.71 7.29
N THR A 380 16.02 -29.34 7.52
CA THR A 380 16.42 -29.90 8.83
C THR A 380 17.00 -28.86 9.81
N GLN A 381 17.37 -27.66 9.34
CA GLN A 381 18.01 -26.64 10.17
C GLN A 381 17.03 -26.04 11.22
N PRO A 382 17.51 -25.54 12.37
CA PRO A 382 16.66 -24.91 13.38
C PRO A 382 15.84 -23.73 12.84
N THR A 383 16.38 -22.95 11.90
CA THR A 383 15.71 -21.82 11.23
C THR A 383 14.37 -22.19 10.58
N PHE A 384 14.23 -23.44 10.09
CA PHE A 384 12.99 -23.94 9.49
C PHE A 384 12.05 -24.64 10.49
N GLU A 385 12.34 -24.62 11.79
CA GLU A 385 11.46 -25.21 12.80
C GLU A 385 10.03 -24.60 12.80
N PRO A 386 9.84 -23.27 12.73
CA PRO A 386 8.50 -22.69 12.68
C PRO A 386 7.72 -23.14 11.44
N ALA A 387 8.41 -23.35 10.31
CA ALA A 387 7.81 -23.89 9.09
C ALA A 387 7.47 -25.39 9.22
N ARG A 388 8.30 -26.19 9.91
CA ARG A 388 7.98 -27.60 10.23
C ARG A 388 6.75 -27.71 11.13
N GLN A 389 6.69 -26.90 12.19
CA GLN A 389 5.55 -26.86 13.13
C GLN A 389 4.27 -26.43 12.40
N MET A 390 4.32 -25.34 11.62
CA MET A 390 3.16 -24.90 10.82
C MET A 390 2.73 -25.96 9.80
N ARG A 391 3.65 -26.68 9.16
CA ARG A 391 3.29 -27.78 8.25
C ARG A 391 2.60 -28.94 8.97
N GLN A 392 2.94 -29.23 10.23
CA GLN A 392 2.27 -30.24 11.05
C GLN A 392 0.85 -29.81 11.44
N GLN A 393 0.67 -28.56 11.89
CA GLN A 393 -0.65 -27.99 12.22
C GLN A 393 -1.66 -28.09 11.07
N TYR A 394 -1.16 -28.03 9.82
CA TYR A 394 -1.96 -28.08 8.60
C TYR A 394 -1.93 -29.46 7.90
N ALA A 395 -1.33 -30.49 8.50
CA ALA A 395 -1.17 -31.81 7.87
C ALA A 395 -2.50 -32.51 7.53
N ASN A 396 -3.55 -32.25 8.31
CA ASN A 396 -4.89 -32.81 8.15
C ASN A 396 -5.82 -31.95 7.27
N VAL A 397 -5.34 -30.80 6.79
CA VAL A 397 -6.13 -29.93 5.92
C VAL A 397 -6.33 -30.63 4.57
N PRO A 398 -7.58 -30.73 4.08
CA PRO A 398 -7.82 -31.25 2.73
C PRO A 398 -6.98 -30.44 1.75
N LYS A 399 -6.06 -31.11 1.05
CA LYS A 399 -5.26 -30.48 0.00
C LYS A 399 -6.24 -29.86 -0.98
N GLY A 400 -6.26 -28.53 -1.04
CA GLY A 400 -7.10 -27.77 -1.96
C GLY A 400 -6.81 -28.20 -3.40
N TYR A 401 -7.64 -27.75 -4.33
CA TYR A 401 -7.52 -28.12 -5.75
C TYR A 401 -6.35 -27.37 -6.45
N ALA A 402 -5.16 -27.44 -5.85
CA ALA A 402 -3.89 -27.07 -6.45
C ALA A 402 -3.51 -28.15 -7.46
N GLY A 403 -3.79 -27.88 -8.73
CA GLY A 403 -3.61 -28.84 -9.81
C GLY A 403 -2.14 -29.10 -10.12
N SER A 404 -1.53 -30.10 -9.47
CA SER A 404 -0.31 -30.76 -9.97
C SER A 404 -0.58 -31.66 -11.19
N GLY A 405 -1.55 -31.26 -12.02
CA GLY A 405 -2.08 -31.96 -13.18
C GLY A 405 -2.12 -31.07 -14.42
N ARG A 406 -0.94 -30.70 -14.93
CA ARG A 406 -0.70 -30.07 -16.25
C ARG A 406 -1.35 -28.71 -16.54
N ASN A 407 -2.12 -28.11 -15.63
CA ASN A 407 -2.76 -26.80 -15.83
C ASN A 407 -1.94 -25.65 -15.25
N THR A 408 -1.51 -24.73 -16.11
CA THR A 408 -0.68 -23.55 -15.80
C THR A 408 -1.52 -22.41 -15.22
N SER A 409 -2.05 -22.58 -14.01
CA SER A 409 -2.83 -21.53 -13.35
C SER A 409 -2.51 -21.32 -11.87
N THR A 410 -2.02 -20.13 -11.55
CA THR A 410 -1.80 -19.64 -10.19
C THR A 410 -3.10 -19.11 -9.57
N THR A 411 -3.34 -19.43 -8.30
CA THR A 411 -4.39 -18.81 -7.46
C THR A 411 -3.74 -17.81 -6.51
N TRP A 412 -4.13 -16.53 -6.58
CA TRP A 412 -3.68 -15.47 -5.68
C TRP A 412 -4.60 -15.31 -4.48
N LEU A 413 -4.03 -15.29 -3.28
CA LEU A 413 -4.72 -15.18 -1.98
C LEU A 413 -5.20 -13.75 -1.69
N MET A 414 -5.98 -13.18 -2.60
CA MET A 414 -6.52 -11.82 -2.46
C MET A 414 -7.74 -11.78 -1.53
N PRO A 415 -8.03 -10.64 -0.87
CA PRO A 415 -9.12 -10.52 0.08
C PRO A 415 -10.48 -10.90 -0.53
N GLY A 416 -11.26 -11.67 0.24
CA GLY A 416 -12.58 -12.15 -0.18
C GLY A 416 -12.48 -13.36 -1.10
N ARG A 417 -12.37 -13.15 -2.42
CA ARG A 417 -12.33 -14.24 -3.41
C ARG A 417 -10.96 -14.30 -4.09
N SER A 418 -10.26 -15.42 -3.91
CA SER A 418 -8.97 -15.71 -4.56
C SER A 418 -9.03 -15.52 -6.09
N TRP A 419 -8.00 -14.92 -6.67
CA TRP A 419 -7.92 -14.69 -8.12
C TRP A 419 -7.19 -15.83 -8.82
N ARG A 420 -7.89 -16.63 -9.64
CA ARG A 420 -7.27 -17.67 -10.46
C ARG A 420 -6.89 -17.12 -11.83
N VAL A 421 -5.63 -17.31 -12.24
CA VAL A 421 -5.00 -16.66 -13.40
C VAL A 421 -4.13 -17.67 -14.14
N GLN A 422 -4.02 -17.56 -15.47
CA GLN A 422 -3.04 -18.34 -16.24
C GLN A 422 -1.62 -17.79 -16.07
N ASP A 423 -0.63 -18.68 -15.99
CA ASP A 423 0.73 -18.29 -15.56
C ASP A 423 1.47 -17.34 -16.53
N ASN A 424 1.02 -17.19 -17.77
CA ASN A 424 1.61 -16.26 -18.75
C ASN A 424 1.04 -14.82 -18.69
N THR A 425 -0.02 -14.55 -17.91
CA THR A 425 -0.64 -13.21 -17.79
C THR A 425 -0.66 -12.69 -16.35
N LEU A 426 -0.88 -11.39 -16.18
CA LEU A 426 -1.22 -10.79 -14.89
C LEU A 426 -2.67 -11.13 -14.49
N PRO A 427 -3.00 -11.13 -13.18
CA PRO A 427 -4.39 -11.09 -12.73
C PRO A 427 -5.13 -9.89 -13.30
N VAL A 428 -6.42 -10.06 -13.58
CA VAL A 428 -7.38 -8.95 -13.63
C VAL A 428 -7.95 -8.80 -12.21
N PRO A 429 -7.68 -7.69 -11.50
CA PRO A 429 -8.23 -7.49 -10.17
C PRO A 429 -9.76 -7.48 -10.16
N SER A 430 -10.36 -8.20 -9.20
CA SER A 430 -11.82 -8.21 -9.01
C SER A 430 -12.36 -6.95 -8.36
N PHE A 431 -11.48 -6.08 -7.88
CA PHE A 431 -11.76 -4.79 -7.23
C PHE A 431 -10.67 -3.79 -7.62
N ASP A 432 -10.99 -2.50 -7.58
CA ASP A 432 -10.14 -1.42 -8.09
C ASP A 432 -9.12 -0.92 -7.09
N ARG A 433 -9.50 -0.94 -5.81
CA ARG A 433 -8.80 -0.31 -4.68
C ARG A 433 -8.99 -1.14 -3.42
N LEU A 434 -8.03 -1.03 -2.50
CA LEU A 434 -8.17 -1.47 -1.12
C LEU A 434 -8.28 -0.25 -0.21
N THR A 435 -9.27 -0.24 0.68
CA THR A 435 -9.36 0.72 1.79
C THR A 435 -9.41 -0.05 3.11
N PHE A 436 -8.96 0.60 4.19
CA PHE A 436 -8.87 -0.02 5.52
C PHE A 436 -9.64 0.80 6.55
N ARG A 437 -10.58 0.13 7.21
CA ARG A 437 -11.35 0.70 8.33
C ARG A 437 -10.93 0.02 9.63
N GLN A 438 -11.05 0.71 10.75
CA GLN A 438 -10.72 0.16 12.06
C GLN A 438 -11.68 0.65 13.15
N ALA A 439 -11.77 -0.09 14.25
CA ALA A 439 -12.52 0.28 15.44
C ALA A 439 -11.87 -0.31 16.70
N VAL A 440 -12.30 0.17 17.87
CA VAL A 440 -11.97 -0.47 19.15
C VAL A 440 -12.94 -1.63 19.40
N GLY A 441 -12.40 -2.83 19.62
CA GLY A 441 -13.14 -4.00 20.06
C GLY A 441 -12.91 -4.28 21.54
N VAL A 442 -13.99 -4.52 22.30
CA VAL A 442 -13.91 -4.89 23.73
C VAL A 442 -14.34 -6.33 23.98
N PRO A 443 -13.61 -7.09 24.82
CA PRO A 443 -13.98 -8.44 25.22
C PRO A 443 -15.34 -8.52 25.92
N VAL A 444 -16.30 -9.18 25.27
CA VAL A 444 -17.61 -9.53 25.85
C VAL A 444 -17.75 -11.03 26.11
N GLY A 445 -16.79 -11.83 25.64
CA GLY A 445 -16.66 -13.26 25.92
C GLY A 445 -15.22 -13.72 25.63
N GLN A 446 -14.90 -14.97 25.98
CA GLN A 446 -13.53 -15.52 25.84
C GLN A 446 -13.00 -15.52 24.40
N HIS A 447 -13.89 -15.62 23.40
CA HIS A 447 -13.58 -15.60 21.97
C HIS A 447 -14.34 -14.51 21.21
N THR A 448 -14.90 -13.51 21.91
CA THR A 448 -15.85 -12.56 21.31
C THR A 448 -15.58 -11.13 21.72
N LEU A 449 -15.39 -10.27 20.72
CA LEU A 449 -15.32 -8.82 20.89
C LEU A 449 -16.62 -8.17 20.40
N LEU A 450 -17.02 -7.06 21.03
CA LEU A 450 -18.06 -6.16 20.52
C LEU A 450 -17.39 -4.95 19.86
N VAL A 451 -17.79 -4.62 18.63
CA VAL A 451 -17.19 -3.57 17.78
C VAL A 451 -18.28 -2.70 17.12
N ASP A 452 -17.86 -1.57 16.55
CA ASP A 452 -18.65 -0.78 15.58
C ASP A 452 -19.09 -1.66 14.39
N GLU A 453 -20.39 -1.67 14.07
CA GLU A 453 -20.94 -2.43 12.95
C GLU A 453 -20.47 -1.87 11.58
N SER A 454 -20.18 -0.57 11.49
CA SER A 454 -19.82 0.11 10.24
C SER A 454 -18.47 -0.31 9.65
N ILE A 455 -17.58 -0.91 10.45
CA ILE A 455 -16.35 -1.54 9.93
C ILE A 455 -16.61 -2.89 9.24
N LEU A 456 -17.73 -3.56 9.53
CA LEU A 456 -18.09 -4.84 8.89
C LEU A 456 -18.71 -4.65 7.50
N LYS A 457 -19.22 -3.45 7.20
CA LYS A 457 -19.91 -3.16 5.94
C LYS A 457 -18.92 -3.22 4.78
N ASP A 458 -19.18 -4.13 3.83
CA ASP A 458 -18.35 -4.41 2.65
C ASP A 458 -16.95 -4.98 2.97
N ALA A 459 -16.71 -5.40 4.22
CA ALA A 459 -15.45 -6.02 4.64
C ALA A 459 -15.28 -7.41 4.02
N ALA A 460 -14.13 -7.64 3.38
CA ALA A 460 -13.77 -8.93 2.83
C ALA A 460 -12.99 -9.80 3.83
N GLU A 461 -12.18 -9.17 4.69
CA GLU A 461 -11.40 -9.80 5.74
C GLU A 461 -11.39 -8.88 6.97
N ILE A 462 -11.38 -9.45 8.18
CA ILE A 462 -11.35 -8.72 9.45
C ILE A 462 -10.25 -9.33 10.30
N PHE A 463 -9.47 -8.48 10.97
CA PHE A 463 -8.34 -8.86 11.79
C PHE A 463 -8.39 -8.15 13.15
N VAL A 464 -7.95 -8.83 14.21
CA VAL A 464 -7.76 -8.26 15.54
C VAL A 464 -6.26 -8.21 15.84
N LYS A 465 -5.78 -7.01 16.19
CA LYS A 465 -4.40 -6.79 16.61
C LYS A 465 -4.25 -7.15 18.08
N VAL A 466 -3.64 -8.30 18.37
CA VAL A 466 -3.43 -8.82 19.75
C VAL A 466 -2.00 -8.63 20.28
N GLY A 467 -1.09 -8.14 19.45
CA GLY A 467 0.28 -7.77 19.80
C GLY A 467 0.85 -6.78 18.79
N GLU A 468 2.11 -6.35 18.96
CA GLU A 468 2.70 -5.29 18.13
C GLU A 468 2.56 -5.57 16.63
N ASN A 469 2.81 -6.83 16.23
CA ASN A 469 2.80 -7.32 14.85
C ASN A 469 1.97 -8.61 14.69
N VAL A 470 1.07 -8.91 15.64
CA VAL A 470 0.24 -10.12 15.63
C VAL A 470 -1.21 -9.75 15.30
N TYR A 471 -1.64 -10.11 14.10
CA TYR A 471 -3.01 -9.98 13.62
C TYR A 471 -3.64 -11.37 13.53
N LEU A 472 -4.75 -11.57 14.23
CA LEU A 472 -5.53 -12.80 14.16
C LEU A 472 -6.81 -12.55 13.34
N PRO A 473 -7.22 -13.46 12.45
CA PRO A 473 -8.45 -13.29 11.68
C PRO A 473 -9.67 -13.38 12.59
N ALA A 474 -10.72 -12.64 12.23
CA ALA A 474 -11.98 -12.62 12.93
C ALA A 474 -13.16 -12.73 11.96
N VAL A 475 -14.28 -13.25 12.45
CA VAL A 475 -15.53 -13.40 11.69
C VAL A 475 -16.63 -12.60 12.35
N GLY A 476 -17.21 -11.66 11.61
CA GLY A 476 -18.32 -10.81 12.04
C GLY A 476 -19.51 -10.88 11.09
N ARG A 477 -20.69 -10.53 11.57
CA ARG A 477 -21.88 -10.29 10.74
C ARG A 477 -22.63 -9.04 11.22
N PRO A 478 -23.25 -8.26 10.31
CA PRO A 478 -24.14 -7.16 10.67
C PRO A 478 -25.26 -7.60 11.63
N SER A 479 -25.62 -6.73 12.57
CA SER A 479 -26.62 -6.95 13.62
C SER A 479 -28.02 -7.22 13.04
N THR A 480 -28.32 -6.62 11.89
CA THR A 480 -29.56 -6.82 11.12
C THR A 480 -29.78 -8.27 10.69
N SER A 481 -28.70 -9.08 10.60
CA SER A 481 -28.78 -10.54 10.34
C SER A 481 -29.55 -11.31 11.43
N TYR A 482 -29.81 -10.69 12.58
CA TYR A 482 -30.41 -11.30 13.76
C TYR A 482 -31.82 -10.74 14.08
N GLY A 483 -32.39 -9.92 13.18
CA GLY A 483 -33.79 -9.47 13.26
C GLY A 483 -34.10 -8.39 14.31
N GLY A 484 -33.08 -7.85 15.00
CA GLY A 484 -33.22 -6.77 15.96
C GLY A 484 -32.98 -5.37 15.38
N LYS A 485 -33.28 -4.34 16.18
CA LYS A 485 -32.88 -2.95 15.89
C LYS A 485 -31.35 -2.82 16.00
N SER A 486 -30.68 -2.40 14.93
CA SER A 486 -29.24 -2.11 15.00
C SER A 486 -28.96 -0.96 15.97
N LEU A 487 -27.94 -1.15 16.81
CA LEU A 487 -27.35 -0.11 17.66
C LEU A 487 -26.05 0.46 17.05
N GLY A 488 -25.74 0.12 15.79
CA GLY A 488 -24.43 0.40 15.18
C GLY A 488 -23.29 -0.43 15.78
N LEU A 489 -23.60 -1.55 16.44
CA LEU A 489 -22.64 -2.45 17.08
C LEU A 489 -22.88 -3.89 16.64
N ALA A 490 -21.80 -4.69 16.57
CA ALA A 490 -21.88 -6.09 16.18
C ALA A 490 -20.83 -6.95 16.92
N PRO A 491 -21.16 -8.20 17.30
CA PRO A 491 -20.19 -9.14 17.85
C PRO A 491 -19.31 -9.72 16.73
N ILE A 492 -18.01 -9.88 17.00
CA ILE A 492 -17.07 -10.63 16.16
C ILE A 492 -16.45 -11.78 16.94
N ALA A 493 -16.26 -12.92 16.29
CA ALA A 493 -15.61 -14.10 16.84
C ALA A 493 -14.13 -14.15 16.44
N VAL A 494 -13.26 -14.49 17.39
CA VAL A 494 -11.81 -14.67 17.20
C VAL A 494 -11.42 -16.03 17.78
N GLN A 495 -11.26 -17.03 16.92
CA GLN A 495 -11.02 -18.41 17.36
C GLN A 495 -9.65 -18.60 18.02
N GLU A 496 -8.63 -17.88 17.54
CA GLU A 496 -7.22 -18.05 17.92
C GLU A 496 -6.80 -17.15 19.09
N ALA A 497 -7.74 -16.49 19.77
CA ALA A 497 -7.48 -15.63 20.92
C ALA A 497 -8.32 -16.04 22.14
N LEU A 498 -7.73 -16.02 23.33
CA LEU A 498 -8.43 -16.11 24.62
C LEU A 498 -8.40 -14.75 25.31
N PHE A 499 -9.55 -14.07 25.30
CA PHE A 499 -9.74 -12.77 25.95
C PHE A 499 -10.21 -12.90 27.39
N LYS A 500 -9.89 -11.90 28.22
CA LYS A 500 -10.55 -11.66 29.51
C LYS A 500 -11.73 -10.70 29.29
N PRO A 501 -13.00 -11.12 29.51
CA PRO A 501 -14.16 -10.23 29.38
C PRO A 501 -14.05 -9.01 30.30
N VAL A 502 -14.49 -7.86 29.80
CA VAL A 502 -14.58 -6.59 30.58
C VAL A 502 -16.02 -6.24 30.95
N VAL A 503 -16.98 -7.11 30.68
CA VAL A 503 -18.38 -6.96 31.10
C VAL A 503 -18.47 -7.14 32.62
N PRO A 504 -19.31 -6.37 33.35
CA PRO A 504 -19.55 -6.60 34.78
C PRO A 504 -19.94 -8.05 35.08
N ASP A 505 -19.41 -8.61 36.17
CA ASP A 505 -19.72 -9.97 36.61
C ASP A 505 -21.23 -10.09 36.92
N GLU A 506 -21.92 -10.98 36.20
CA GLU A 506 -23.26 -11.42 36.61
C GLU A 506 -23.13 -12.39 37.78
N PRO A 507 -23.63 -12.07 38.98
CA PRO A 507 -23.61 -13.01 40.09
C PRO A 507 -24.49 -14.22 39.77
N GLN A 508 -23.92 -15.43 39.91
CA GLN A 508 -24.60 -16.71 39.70
C GLN A 508 -25.64 -17.00 40.82
N ALA A 509 -26.71 -16.21 40.88
CA ALA A 509 -27.83 -16.46 41.78
C ALA A 509 -28.79 -17.48 41.15
N ALA A 510 -28.53 -18.76 41.40
CA ALA A 510 -29.41 -19.86 40.95
C ALA A 510 -30.77 -19.81 41.69
N GLY A 511 -31.80 -19.28 41.01
CA GLY A 511 -33.18 -19.38 41.46
C GLY A 511 -33.81 -20.74 41.15
N TYR A 512 -34.76 -21.17 41.97
CA TYR A 512 -35.32 -22.55 42.01
C TYR A 512 -36.08 -23.02 40.73
N TYR A 513 -36.11 -22.20 39.67
CA TYR A 513 -36.58 -22.59 38.32
C TYR A 513 -35.68 -22.03 37.19
N GLY A 514 -34.36 -22.12 37.36
CA GLY A 514 -33.44 -22.46 36.26
C GLY A 514 -33.16 -21.43 35.15
N GLN A 515 -33.67 -20.19 35.21
CA GLN A 515 -33.17 -19.09 34.38
C GLN A 515 -32.58 -17.97 35.25
N PRO A 516 -31.35 -17.50 34.97
CA PRO A 516 -30.80 -16.35 35.67
C PRO A 516 -31.64 -15.11 35.33
N LYS A 517 -32.15 -14.42 36.35
CA LYS A 517 -32.63 -13.04 36.16
C LYS A 517 -31.40 -12.13 36.08
N PRO A 518 -31.11 -11.49 34.94
CA PRO A 518 -30.02 -10.52 34.89
C PRO A 518 -30.35 -9.38 35.85
N GLN A 519 -29.51 -9.21 36.86
CA GLN A 519 -29.59 -8.04 37.73
C GLN A 519 -29.12 -6.85 36.89
N ALA A 520 -29.93 -5.78 36.80
CA ALA A 520 -29.64 -4.65 35.92
C ALA A 520 -28.22 -4.13 36.19
N ALA A 521 -27.40 -4.04 35.13
CA ALA A 521 -26.06 -3.49 35.23
C ALA A 521 -26.15 -2.12 35.90
N LYS A 522 -25.28 -1.87 36.90
CA LYS A 522 -25.37 -0.68 37.75
C LYS A 522 -25.25 0.57 36.87
N GLU A 523 -26.38 1.24 36.64
CA GLU A 523 -26.43 2.38 35.74
C GLU A 523 -25.51 3.52 36.21
N LEU A 524 -24.94 4.22 35.24
CA LEU A 524 -24.05 5.34 35.48
C LEU A 524 -24.82 6.50 36.12
N VAL A 525 -24.34 6.96 37.28
CA VAL A 525 -24.92 8.09 38.04
C VAL A 525 -24.18 9.39 37.72
N LYS A 526 -24.86 10.53 37.89
CA LYS A 526 -24.23 11.86 37.77
C LYS A 526 -22.97 11.95 38.64
N GLY A 527 -21.88 12.43 38.05
CA GLY A 527 -20.56 12.56 38.67
C GLY A 527 -19.71 11.28 38.67
N ALA A 528 -20.21 10.14 38.17
CA ALA A 528 -19.37 8.94 38.01
C ALA A 528 -18.27 9.18 36.96
N GLY A 529 -17.06 8.70 37.25
CA GLY A 529 -15.93 8.74 36.32
C GLY A 529 -16.08 7.70 35.22
N VAL A 530 -15.63 8.08 34.01
CA VAL A 530 -15.64 7.20 32.84
C VAL A 530 -14.39 7.39 31.99
N THR A 531 -13.98 6.33 31.29
CA THR A 531 -12.92 6.38 30.27
C THR A 531 -13.49 5.91 28.93
N VAL A 532 -13.40 6.76 27.90
CA VAL A 532 -13.75 6.42 26.52
C VAL A 532 -12.48 5.97 25.79
N LEU A 533 -12.53 4.85 25.10
CA LEU A 533 -11.43 4.36 24.27
C LEU A 533 -11.78 4.61 22.79
N ALA A 534 -11.33 5.73 22.24
CA ALA A 534 -11.69 6.14 20.89
C ALA A 534 -10.61 5.76 19.85
N ALA A 535 -11.03 5.38 18.64
CA ALA A 535 -10.12 5.17 17.51
C ALA A 535 -10.67 5.80 16.24
N ASN A 536 -9.79 6.30 15.36
CA ASN A 536 -10.19 6.79 14.04
C ASN A 536 -10.80 5.65 13.22
N PHE A 537 -11.89 5.90 12.51
CA PHE A 537 -12.57 4.92 11.67
C PHE A 537 -11.77 4.51 10.43
N LEU A 538 -10.97 5.42 9.87
CA LEU A 538 -10.10 5.18 8.72
C LEU A 538 -8.65 5.02 9.21
N GLU A 539 -7.98 3.95 8.81
CA GLU A 539 -6.61 3.65 9.28
C GLU A 539 -5.60 4.72 8.86
N ILE A 540 -5.79 5.36 7.70
CA ILE A 540 -4.95 6.45 7.21
C ILE A 540 -4.94 7.69 8.12
N MET A 541 -5.95 7.85 8.98
CA MET A 541 -5.98 8.90 10.01
C MET A 541 -5.19 8.53 11.29
N GLY A 542 -4.60 7.33 11.33
CA GLY A 542 -3.78 6.81 12.42
C GLY A 542 -4.50 5.78 13.30
N SER A 543 -3.79 4.71 13.70
CA SER A 543 -4.33 3.55 14.46
C SER A 543 -4.14 3.62 15.99
N GLN A 544 -3.80 4.78 16.53
CA GLN A 544 -3.64 4.93 17.98
C GLN A 544 -5.01 5.02 18.67
N VAL A 545 -5.16 4.34 19.81
CA VAL A 545 -6.33 4.50 20.69
C VAL A 545 -6.16 5.77 21.52
N ARG A 546 -7.14 6.67 21.43
CA ARG A 546 -7.23 7.87 22.24
C ARG A 546 -8.04 7.55 23.50
N GLU A 547 -7.36 7.40 24.62
CA GLU A 547 -8.02 7.29 25.93
C GLU A 547 -8.48 8.68 26.39
N VAL A 548 -9.76 8.84 26.70
CA VAL A 548 -10.37 10.11 27.13
C VAL A 548 -11.06 9.89 28.47
N ARG A 549 -10.54 10.52 29.53
CA ARG A 549 -11.20 10.52 30.84
C ARG A 549 -12.27 11.62 30.88
N GLY A 550 -13.43 11.27 31.42
CA GLY A 550 -14.56 12.17 31.59
C GLY A 550 -15.42 11.75 32.77
N TYR A 551 -16.62 12.32 32.84
CA TYR A 551 -17.63 12.01 33.84
C TYR A 551 -19.05 12.14 33.25
N VAL A 552 -20.02 11.60 33.99
CA VAL A 552 -21.45 11.76 33.72
C VAL A 552 -21.90 13.15 34.18
N ASP A 553 -22.23 14.04 33.25
CA ASP A 553 -22.66 15.40 33.56
C ASP A 553 -24.12 15.45 34.02
N SER A 554 -24.99 14.70 33.37
CA SER A 554 -26.40 14.53 33.75
C SER A 554 -26.91 13.14 33.38
N VAL A 555 -28.08 12.78 33.91
CA VAL A 555 -28.83 11.59 33.52
C VAL A 555 -30.24 12.07 33.21
N ASP A 556 -30.78 11.68 32.05
CA ASP A 556 -32.11 12.11 31.62
C ASP A 556 -33.23 11.33 32.34
N ALA A 557 -34.48 11.73 32.10
CA ALA A 557 -35.66 11.11 32.70
C ALA A 557 -35.87 9.63 32.29
N SER A 558 -35.15 9.15 31.27
CA SER A 558 -35.13 7.74 30.85
C SER A 558 -33.94 6.97 31.39
N GLY A 559 -33.06 7.58 32.20
CA GLY A 559 -31.86 6.96 32.73
C GLY A 559 -30.68 6.90 31.76
N VAL A 560 -30.70 7.64 30.64
CA VAL A 560 -29.53 7.73 29.74
C VAL A 560 -28.57 8.79 30.27
N PRO A 561 -27.30 8.47 30.54
CA PRO A 561 -26.30 9.44 30.96
C PRO A 561 -25.81 10.29 29.78
N ALA A 562 -25.73 11.61 29.98
CA ALA A 562 -24.97 12.50 29.13
C ALA A 562 -23.54 12.63 29.69
N LEU A 563 -22.54 12.30 28.86
CA LEU A 563 -21.13 12.40 29.24
C LEU A 563 -20.57 13.77 28.85
N ASN A 564 -19.66 14.31 29.66
CA ASN A 564 -18.94 15.54 29.32
C ASN A 564 -17.85 15.33 28.23
N VAL A 565 -17.63 14.09 27.82
CA VAL A 565 -16.68 13.67 26.78
C VAL A 565 -17.42 13.12 25.57
N ASN A 566 -16.87 13.35 24.38
CA ASN A 566 -17.48 12.95 23.13
C ASN A 566 -16.41 12.48 22.12
N LEU A 567 -16.88 11.75 21.11
CA LEU A 567 -16.08 11.33 19.97
C LEU A 567 -15.86 12.51 19.00
N MET A 568 -14.70 12.50 18.35
CA MET A 568 -14.40 13.40 17.25
C MET A 568 -15.05 12.90 15.95
N PRO A 569 -15.37 13.79 14.99
CA PRO A 569 -15.73 13.40 13.63
C PRO A 569 -14.72 12.39 13.06
N GLY A 570 -15.19 11.27 12.51
CA GLY A 570 -14.35 10.19 11.98
C GLY A 570 -13.77 9.25 13.04
N GLU A 571 -14.25 9.25 14.29
CA GLU A 571 -13.99 8.16 15.25
C GLU A 571 -15.11 7.11 15.22
N SER A 572 -14.74 5.84 15.35
CA SER A 572 -15.66 4.69 15.38
C SER A 572 -16.49 4.65 16.66
N ALA A 573 -17.57 3.87 16.69
CA ALA A 573 -18.29 3.55 17.92
C ALA A 573 -17.31 2.98 18.95
N SER A 574 -17.34 3.55 20.16
CA SER A 574 -16.25 3.43 21.12
C SER A 574 -16.79 3.00 22.48
N PRO A 575 -16.16 2.03 23.16
CA PRO A 575 -16.58 1.59 24.47
C PRO A 575 -16.37 2.69 25.52
N VAL A 576 -17.24 2.69 26.53
CA VAL A 576 -17.13 3.51 27.73
C VAL A 576 -16.91 2.57 28.90
N LEU A 577 -15.78 2.73 29.60
CA LEU A 577 -15.43 1.99 30.79
C LEU A 577 -15.69 2.82 32.05
N ASP A 578 -16.09 2.16 33.15
CA ASP A 578 -16.18 2.78 34.48
C ASP A 578 -14.80 2.90 35.16
N ASP A 579 -14.77 3.47 36.37
CA ASP A 579 -13.56 3.61 37.20
C ASP A 579 -12.89 2.28 37.58
N LYS A 580 -13.53 1.12 37.36
CA LYS A 580 -12.97 -0.23 37.57
C LYS A 580 -12.45 -0.85 36.26
N GLY A 581 -12.60 -0.18 35.13
CA GLY A 581 -12.30 -0.72 33.81
C GLY A 581 -13.36 -1.71 33.29
N GLN A 582 -14.56 -1.75 33.88
CA GLN A 582 -15.68 -2.56 33.40
C GLN A 582 -16.49 -1.79 32.37
N LEU A 583 -17.07 -2.49 31.39
CA LEU A 583 -17.89 -1.92 30.33
C LEU A 583 -19.19 -1.32 30.91
N ALA A 584 -19.34 0.00 30.76
CA ALA A 584 -20.49 0.78 31.24
C ALA A 584 -21.42 1.23 30.11
N GLY A 585 -21.01 1.12 28.85
CA GLY A 585 -21.79 1.42 27.65
C GLY A 585 -20.91 1.68 26.44
N PHE A 586 -21.47 2.34 25.43
CA PHE A 586 -20.75 2.79 24.23
C PHE A 586 -21.13 4.24 23.87
N LEU A 587 -20.25 4.95 23.17
CA LEU A 587 -20.62 6.11 22.36
C LEU A 587 -20.80 5.66 20.91
N ALA A 588 -21.91 6.05 20.28
CA ALA A 588 -22.18 5.76 18.87
C ALA A 588 -21.14 6.45 17.96
N GLY A 589 -20.69 5.76 16.91
CA GLY A 589 -19.65 6.26 16.03
C GLY A 589 -20.03 7.55 15.29
N ARG A 590 -19.01 8.38 14.99
CA ARG A 590 -19.14 9.60 14.19
C ARG A 590 -18.57 9.40 12.79
N THR A 591 -18.96 8.30 12.17
CA THR A 591 -18.36 7.74 10.95
C THR A 591 -19.09 8.14 9.66
N ASN A 592 -20.13 8.98 9.72
CA ASN A 592 -20.93 9.36 8.56
C ASN A 592 -20.64 10.80 8.10
N VAL A 593 -19.90 10.94 6.99
CA VAL A 593 -19.55 12.23 6.37
C VAL A 593 -20.76 13.08 5.95
N THR A 594 -21.95 12.51 5.74
CA THR A 594 -23.13 13.29 5.32
C THR A 594 -23.88 13.95 6.48
N LEU A 595 -23.49 13.66 7.73
CA LEU A 595 -24.09 14.22 8.94
C LEU A 595 -23.17 15.26 9.58
N GLU A 596 -23.77 16.24 10.24
CA GLU A 596 -23.03 17.23 11.03
C GLU A 596 -22.15 16.54 12.09
N ASN A 597 -20.90 16.96 12.19
CA ASN A 597 -19.87 16.38 13.07
C ASN A 597 -19.69 14.85 12.94
N GLY A 598 -20.05 14.26 11.80
CA GLY A 598 -19.96 12.81 11.56
C GLY A 598 -21.14 11.98 12.09
N GLY A 599 -22.11 12.61 12.76
CA GLY A 599 -23.25 11.94 13.39
C GLY A 599 -23.45 12.31 14.88
N PRO A 600 -24.56 11.86 15.49
CA PRO A 600 -24.98 12.34 16.81
C PRO A 600 -23.98 12.05 17.93
N GLY A 601 -23.31 10.89 17.92
CA GLY A 601 -22.37 10.50 18.98
C GLY A 601 -23.04 10.13 20.31
N GLY A 602 -24.31 9.72 20.29
CA GLY A 602 -25.11 9.44 21.49
C GLY A 602 -24.61 8.24 22.30
N PHE A 603 -24.89 8.25 23.60
CA PHE A 603 -24.55 7.15 24.51
C PHE A 603 -25.54 5.98 24.38
N ILE A 604 -24.99 4.76 24.35
CA ILE A 604 -25.72 3.49 24.28
C ILE A 604 -25.53 2.78 25.63
N PRO A 605 -26.57 2.69 26.47
CA PRO A 605 -26.48 2.10 27.81
C PRO A 605 -26.45 0.57 27.79
N MET A 606 -25.84 -0.04 28.82
CA MET A 606 -25.71 -1.51 28.95
C MET A 606 -27.03 -2.28 28.83
N ARG A 607 -28.16 -1.70 29.25
CA ARG A 607 -29.49 -2.32 29.13
C ARG A 607 -29.88 -2.59 27.67
N ASP A 608 -29.50 -1.72 26.74
CA ASP A 608 -29.78 -1.86 25.31
C ASP A 608 -28.84 -2.90 24.67
N LEU A 609 -27.62 -3.03 25.22
CA LEU A 609 -26.62 -4.03 24.79
C LEU A 609 -26.95 -5.46 25.25
N SER A 610 -27.90 -5.65 26.16
CA SER A 610 -28.24 -6.96 26.76
C SER A 610 -28.42 -8.08 25.73
N SER A 611 -29.20 -7.85 24.67
CA SER A 611 -29.41 -8.82 23.58
C SER A 611 -28.13 -9.21 22.82
N PHE A 612 -27.22 -8.24 22.61
CA PHE A 612 -25.92 -8.44 21.97
C PHE A 612 -24.95 -9.24 22.85
N LEU A 613 -24.97 -8.97 24.17
CA LEU A 613 -24.16 -9.70 25.15
C LEU A 613 -24.63 -11.15 25.29
N ASP A 614 -25.95 -11.37 25.37
CA ASP A 614 -26.54 -12.70 25.37
C ASP A 614 -26.21 -13.49 24.10
N GLN A 615 -26.29 -12.82 22.94
CA GLN A 615 -25.92 -13.41 21.67
C GLN A 615 -24.43 -13.77 21.62
N ALA A 616 -23.55 -12.88 22.10
CA ALA A 616 -22.10 -13.13 22.19
C ALA A 616 -21.81 -14.37 23.07
N ARG A 617 -22.45 -14.47 24.24
CA ARG A 617 -22.34 -15.62 25.15
C ARG A 617 -22.81 -16.93 24.50
N ARG A 618 -23.99 -16.93 23.86
CA ARG A 618 -24.52 -18.11 23.15
C ARG A 618 -23.65 -18.54 21.98
N SER A 619 -23.04 -17.56 21.28
CA SER A 619 -22.16 -17.82 20.14
C SER A 619 -20.78 -18.36 20.55
N ALA A 620 -20.31 -18.05 21.76
CA ALA A 620 -19.00 -18.49 22.27
C ALA A 620 -18.84 -20.02 22.36
N GLY A 621 -19.94 -20.79 22.47
CA GLY A 621 -19.92 -22.26 22.41
C GLY A 621 -19.93 -22.83 20.98
N SER A 622 -20.08 -21.99 19.95
CA SER A 622 -20.30 -22.40 18.55
C SER A 622 -19.23 -21.90 17.58
N VAL A 623 -18.00 -21.66 18.08
CA VAL A 623 -16.87 -21.18 17.28
C VAL A 623 -16.47 -22.16 16.14
N SER A 624 -16.88 -23.42 16.24
CA SER A 624 -16.76 -24.46 15.20
C SER A 624 -17.46 -24.15 13.85
N VAL A 625 -18.37 -23.17 13.80
CA VAL A 625 -19.28 -22.99 12.65
C VAL A 625 -18.62 -22.38 11.40
N TYR A 626 -17.47 -21.71 11.51
CA TYR A 626 -16.93 -20.90 10.40
C TYR A 626 -15.65 -21.43 9.76
N SER A 627 -14.77 -22.09 10.50
CA SER A 627 -13.61 -22.72 9.87
C SER A 627 -14.02 -24.02 9.17
N ARG A 628 -13.88 -24.03 7.83
CA ARG A 628 -14.01 -25.25 7.02
C ARG A 628 -12.80 -26.19 7.16
N VAL A 629 -11.78 -25.77 7.91
CA VAL A 629 -10.46 -26.37 7.94
C VAL A 629 -10.13 -26.73 9.39
N LYS A 630 -10.19 -28.02 9.74
CA LYS A 630 -9.82 -28.46 11.10
C LYS A 630 -8.31 -28.29 11.29
N ARG A 631 -7.93 -27.33 12.13
CA ARG A 631 -6.54 -27.00 12.49
C ARG A 631 -6.34 -27.25 13.98
N ASP A 632 -5.15 -27.71 14.35
CA ASP A 632 -4.75 -27.88 15.75
C ASP A 632 -3.86 -26.70 16.15
N VAL A 633 -4.50 -25.61 16.58
CA VAL A 633 -3.85 -24.34 16.96
C VAL A 633 -4.36 -23.95 18.35
N PRO A 634 -3.48 -23.94 19.38
CA PRO A 634 -3.87 -23.45 20.70
C PRO A 634 -4.09 -21.93 20.63
N PRO A 635 -5.16 -21.39 21.25
CA PRO A 635 -5.44 -19.96 21.21
C PRO A 635 -4.43 -19.16 22.04
N VAL A 636 -4.10 -17.96 21.55
CA VAL A 636 -3.16 -17.04 22.19
C VAL A 636 -3.86 -16.28 23.32
N ALA A 637 -3.26 -16.25 24.51
CA ALA A 637 -3.77 -15.46 25.62
C ALA A 637 -3.66 -13.95 25.31
N ALA A 638 -4.79 -13.24 25.38
CA ALA A 638 -4.93 -11.83 25.05
C ALA A 638 -5.56 -11.07 26.23
N PRO A 639 -4.76 -10.67 27.24
CA PRO A 639 -5.26 -10.17 28.53
C PRO A 639 -5.65 -8.68 28.54
N ALA A 640 -5.51 -7.97 27.42
CA ALA A 640 -5.83 -6.54 27.33
C ALA A 640 -7.35 -6.28 27.43
N THR A 641 -7.73 -5.09 27.90
CA THR A 641 -9.13 -4.67 28.06
C THR A 641 -9.80 -4.28 26.75
N HIS A 642 -9.02 -4.03 25.70
CA HIS A 642 -9.48 -3.59 24.39
C HIS A 642 -8.45 -3.96 23.31
N PHE A 643 -8.89 -4.00 22.06
CA PHE A 643 -8.07 -4.36 20.90
C PHE A 643 -8.42 -3.48 19.70
N ILE A 644 -7.43 -3.18 18.85
CA ILE A 644 -7.71 -2.60 17.53
C ILE A 644 -8.19 -3.72 16.60
N VAL A 645 -9.37 -3.51 16.01
CA VAL A 645 -9.96 -4.36 14.99
C VAL A 645 -9.86 -3.63 13.66
N VAL A 646 -9.35 -4.29 12.62
CA VAL A 646 -9.14 -3.72 11.28
C VAL A 646 -9.86 -4.56 10.24
N ALA A 647 -10.57 -3.91 9.33
CA ALA A 647 -11.26 -4.52 8.20
C ALA A 647 -10.61 -4.11 6.87
N THR A 648 -10.35 -5.09 6.00
CA THR A 648 -9.87 -4.90 4.63
C THR A 648 -11.06 -4.82 3.68
N ILE A 649 -11.16 -3.73 2.93
CA ILE A 649 -12.34 -3.40 2.12
C ILE A 649 -11.95 -3.24 0.65
N PRO A 650 -12.32 -4.21 -0.22
CA PRO A 650 -12.14 -4.09 -1.65
C PRO A 650 -13.22 -3.22 -2.29
N GLU A 651 -12.85 -2.05 -2.79
CA GLU A 651 -13.77 -1.15 -3.48
C GLU A 651 -13.84 -1.47 -4.98
N THR A 652 -15.06 -1.51 -5.54
CA THR A 652 -15.28 -1.75 -6.98
C THR A 652 -16.18 -0.68 -7.57
N PHE A 653 -15.68 0.04 -8.56
CA PHE A 653 -16.39 1.10 -9.27
C PHE A 653 -17.11 0.55 -10.51
N LYS A 654 -18.29 1.11 -10.79
CA LYS A 654 -19.21 0.74 -11.88
C LYS A 654 -19.45 1.90 -12.83
#